data_AF-A0A2V8Z5T7-F1
#
_entry.id   AF-A0A2V8Z5T7-F1
#
_cell.length_a   1.000
_cell.length_b   1.000
_cell.length_c   1.000
_cell.angle_alpha   90.00
_cell.angle_beta   90.00
_cell.angle_gamma   90.00
#
_symmetry.space_group_name_H-M   'P 1'
#
loop_
_entity.id
_entity.type
_entity.pdbx_description
1 polymer ?
#
loop_
_entity_poly.entity_id
_entity_poly.type
_entity_poly.pdbx_seq_one_letter_code
_entity_poly.pdbx_strand_id
1 'polypeptide(L)'
;MRVDRFTQKMQEALQAAQDIASQFNHQEIANEHFLSALLDQTDGIAQPLLEKIGVPVDRLRERLASELERRPKVHGATVDLRLSNELRSVLDGAEKEMAKLKDEFTSAEHYLLALASTNVPAAKVLKDLGVTPNKLMQALQQVRGSQRVTDQNPEGKYQTLEKYGRDLTELARRGKIDPVIGRDNEIRRIMQVLSRRTKNNPVLIGDPGVGKTAIVEGLARRIISGDVPDSLKQKRVIAMDIGAMVAGAKFRGEFEDRLKAFLKEVTDSQGQIILFIDELHTIVGAGAAEGSVDASNMLKPMLARGELHTIGATTLDEYRKYIEKDAALERRFQPVMVDEPSVEDTIAILRGLKERYEVHHGVRITDAAIVAAAVLSHRYISERFLPDKAIDLVDEAASRLKIELDSMPTEIDVIEREIMQHEMERQALKKEKDPASKERLKKLEKELAELKERSDALKAEWQKEKAQITEQAKLKEQLDQLRTELERAQRRGELGKASEIQYGRIPELEKKLANMEESARKNAGATRRRLLRQEVTEEDIAQVVSSWTGIPVSRLQEGERAKLLRLEEHLHQRVIGQDAAIKAVANAVRRARAGLQDPNRPIGSFIFLGPTGVGKTELSRALAEFLFDDENAMIRIDM
;
A
#
# COMPACT_ATOMS: atom_id res chain seq x y z
N MET A 1 10.51 43.82 -17.83
CA MET A 1 10.22 43.22 -16.52
C MET A 1 8.92 43.74 -15.89
N ARG A 2 7.83 43.01 -16.10
CA ARG A 2 6.55 43.14 -15.37
C ARG A 2 6.39 41.96 -14.42
N VAL A 3 6.71 42.15 -13.14
CA VAL A 3 6.68 41.07 -12.11
C VAL A 3 5.27 40.51 -11.92
N ASP A 4 4.24 41.33 -12.13
CA ASP A 4 2.82 40.95 -12.13
C ASP A 4 2.47 39.89 -13.19
N ARG A 5 3.28 39.77 -14.25
CA ARG A 5 3.14 38.74 -15.30
C ARG A 5 4.00 37.51 -15.05
N PHE A 6 4.65 37.38 -13.91
CA PHE A 6 5.35 36.16 -13.54
C PHE A 6 4.37 35.16 -12.94
N THR A 7 4.63 33.88 -13.20
CA THR A 7 4.03 32.79 -12.41
C THR A 7 4.40 32.95 -10.94
N GLN A 8 3.58 32.40 -10.05
CA GLN A 8 3.81 32.38 -8.62
C GLN A 8 5.17 31.76 -8.30
N LYS A 9 5.55 30.66 -8.98
CA LYS A 9 6.88 30.06 -8.84
C LYS A 9 8.00 31.00 -9.28
N MET A 10 7.86 31.75 -10.36
CA MET A 10 8.87 32.76 -10.73
C MET A 10 8.98 33.90 -9.70
N GLN A 11 7.88 34.30 -9.06
CA GLN A 11 7.90 35.30 -7.98
C GLN A 11 8.57 34.76 -6.71
N GLU A 12 8.22 33.54 -6.30
CA GLU A 12 8.86 32.81 -5.18
C GLU A 12 10.37 32.64 -5.43
N ALA A 13 10.78 32.33 -6.66
CA ALA A 13 12.18 32.18 -7.03
C ALA A 13 12.94 33.50 -6.92
N LEU A 14 12.31 34.62 -7.26
CA LEU A 14 12.92 35.94 -7.16
C LEU A 14 13.18 36.31 -5.69
N GLN A 15 12.22 36.01 -4.81
CA GLN A 15 12.37 36.20 -3.37
C GLN A 15 13.47 35.30 -2.79
N ALA A 16 13.46 34.01 -3.12
CA ALA A 16 14.49 33.08 -2.67
C ALA A 16 15.88 33.44 -3.21
N ALA A 17 15.99 33.93 -4.45
CA ALA A 17 17.25 34.39 -5.02
C ALA A 17 17.82 35.62 -4.28
N GLN A 18 16.94 36.49 -3.78
CA GLN A 18 17.33 37.61 -2.92
C GLN A 18 17.89 37.10 -1.59
N ASP A 19 17.26 36.11 -0.99
CA ASP A 19 17.72 35.49 0.27
C ASP A 19 19.09 34.81 0.08
N ILE A 20 19.28 34.07 -1.01
CA ILE A 20 20.57 33.46 -1.36
C ILE A 20 21.64 34.55 -1.55
N ALA A 21 21.35 35.63 -2.29
CA ALA A 21 22.30 36.73 -2.49
C ALA A 21 22.70 37.39 -1.17
N SER A 22 21.74 37.55 -0.25
CA SER A 22 21.97 38.07 1.09
C SER A 22 22.86 37.14 1.94
N GLN A 23 22.59 35.83 1.93
CA GLN A 23 23.38 34.83 2.66
C GLN A 23 24.85 34.79 2.22
N PHE A 24 25.10 34.95 0.92
CA PHE A 24 26.45 35.00 0.36
C PHE A 24 27.11 36.39 0.47
N ASN A 25 26.39 37.40 0.97
CA ASN A 25 26.83 38.80 1.08
C ASN A 25 27.21 39.41 -0.28
N HIS A 26 26.42 39.13 -1.32
CA HIS A 26 26.60 39.72 -2.65
C HIS A 26 25.82 41.04 -2.77
N GLN A 27 26.32 42.00 -3.57
CA GLN A 27 25.64 43.29 -3.79
C GLN A 27 24.48 43.22 -4.80
N GLU A 28 24.45 42.18 -5.62
CA GLU A 28 23.49 42.03 -6.71
C GLU A 28 22.96 40.60 -6.81
N ILE A 29 21.68 40.49 -7.18
CA ILE A 29 21.03 39.22 -7.51
C ILE A 29 21.37 38.90 -8.97
N ALA A 30 21.93 37.71 -9.18
CA ALA A 30 22.43 37.27 -10.47
C ALA A 30 21.79 35.96 -10.93
N ASN A 31 22.07 35.57 -12.18
CA ASN A 31 21.51 34.36 -12.78
C ASN A 31 21.82 33.09 -11.97
N GLU A 32 22.97 33.03 -11.31
CA GLU A 32 23.38 31.91 -10.47
C GLU A 32 22.45 31.78 -9.25
N HIS A 33 22.12 32.90 -8.60
CA HIS A 33 21.18 32.92 -7.47
C HIS A 33 19.78 32.51 -7.91
N PHE A 34 19.33 33.06 -9.04
CA PHE A 34 17.98 32.81 -9.54
C PHE A 34 17.82 31.38 -10.05
N LEU A 35 18.81 30.84 -10.74
CA LEU A 35 18.82 29.44 -11.16
C LEU A 35 18.88 28.49 -9.96
N SER A 36 19.73 28.76 -8.95
CA SER A 36 19.74 27.97 -7.71
C SER A 36 18.38 27.99 -7.01
N ALA A 37 17.77 29.17 -6.88
CA ALA A 37 16.43 29.31 -6.31
C ALA A 37 15.39 28.47 -7.07
N LEU A 38 15.41 28.49 -8.41
CA LEU A 38 14.51 27.67 -9.22
C LEU A 38 14.75 26.15 -9.06
N LEU A 39 15.99 25.72 -8.81
CA LEU A 39 16.34 24.30 -8.60
C LEU A 39 15.96 23.79 -7.21
N ASP A 40 15.83 24.69 -6.24
CA ASP A 40 15.49 24.36 -4.86
C ASP A 40 13.98 24.48 -4.57
N GLN A 41 13.20 24.91 -5.57
CA GLN A 41 11.75 24.99 -5.47
C GLN A 41 11.09 23.62 -5.45
N THR A 42 10.25 23.41 -4.43
CA THR A 42 9.28 22.32 -4.41
C THR A 42 8.19 22.56 -5.47
N ASP A 43 7.86 21.50 -6.21
CA ASP A 43 6.88 21.51 -7.31
C ASP A 43 7.21 22.47 -8.47
N GLY A 44 8.45 22.92 -8.62
CA GLY A 44 8.90 23.73 -9.75
C GLY A 44 9.17 22.89 -11.01
N ILE A 45 9.01 23.49 -12.20
CA ILE A 45 9.25 22.80 -13.48
C ILE A 45 10.75 22.72 -13.87
N ALA A 46 11.61 23.53 -13.26
CA ALA A 46 13.02 23.65 -13.65
C ALA A 46 13.80 22.33 -13.48
N GLN A 47 13.66 21.68 -12.32
CA GLN A 47 14.32 20.40 -12.03
C GLN A 47 13.83 19.27 -12.96
N PRO A 48 12.52 18.97 -13.07
CA PRO A 48 12.00 17.94 -13.98
C PRO A 48 12.45 18.14 -15.44
N LEU A 49 12.49 19.40 -15.91
CA LEU A 49 12.92 19.71 -17.26
C LEU A 49 14.40 19.36 -17.49
N LEU A 50 15.27 19.66 -16.53
CA LEU A 50 16.71 19.37 -16.60
C LEU A 50 17.00 17.87 -16.43
N GLU A 51 16.29 17.19 -15.54
CA GLU A 51 16.38 15.73 -15.37
C GLU A 51 15.97 15.01 -16.66
N LYS A 52 14.93 15.48 -17.35
CA LYS A 52 14.50 14.91 -18.63
C LYS A 52 15.56 15.01 -19.73
N ILE A 53 16.41 16.03 -19.68
CA ILE A 53 17.55 16.21 -20.59
C ILE A 53 18.74 15.30 -20.22
N GLY A 54 18.69 14.67 -19.04
CA GLY A 54 19.77 13.84 -18.49
C GLY A 54 20.80 14.63 -17.70
N VAL A 55 20.45 15.82 -17.20
CA VAL A 55 21.35 16.64 -16.39
C VAL A 55 21.39 16.09 -14.95
N PRO A 56 22.58 15.77 -14.40
CA PRO A 56 22.70 15.47 -12.98
C PRO A 56 22.53 16.75 -12.16
N VAL A 57 21.33 16.95 -11.60
CA VAL A 57 20.93 18.19 -10.91
C VAL A 57 21.81 18.49 -9.70
N ASP A 58 22.24 17.48 -8.95
CA ASP A 58 23.14 17.68 -7.81
C ASP A 58 24.50 18.25 -8.24
N ARG A 59 25.04 17.76 -9.36
CA ARG A 59 26.27 18.29 -9.95
C ARG A 59 26.08 19.72 -10.47
N LEU A 60 24.87 20.06 -10.96
CA LEU A 60 24.54 21.43 -11.33
C LEU A 60 24.51 22.35 -10.10
N ARG A 61 23.88 21.92 -9.00
CA ARG A 61 23.87 22.66 -7.72
C ARG A 61 25.28 22.93 -7.20
N GLU A 62 26.13 21.91 -7.17
CA GLU A 62 27.54 22.05 -6.74
C GLU A 62 28.32 23.07 -7.58
N ARG A 63 28.13 23.03 -8.91
CA ARG A 63 28.79 23.99 -9.81
C ARG A 63 28.26 25.41 -9.63
N LEU A 64 26.95 25.59 -9.44
CA LEU A 64 26.38 26.91 -9.17
C LEU A 64 26.84 27.46 -7.82
N ALA A 65 26.91 26.63 -6.78
CA ALA A 65 27.48 27.01 -5.49
C ALA A 65 28.94 27.47 -5.62
N SER A 66 29.75 26.75 -6.40
CA SER A 66 31.14 27.14 -6.69
C SER A 66 31.24 28.50 -7.41
N GLU A 67 30.34 28.80 -8.34
CA GLU A 67 30.29 30.10 -9.02
C GLU A 67 29.80 31.22 -8.08
N LEU A 68 28.87 30.93 -7.19
CA LEU A 68 28.44 31.87 -6.15
C LEU A 68 29.58 32.20 -5.19
N GLU A 69 30.37 31.22 -4.74
CA GLU A 69 31.51 31.46 -3.84
C GLU A 69 32.62 32.32 -4.45
N ARG A 70 32.77 32.28 -5.77
CA ARG A 70 33.76 33.08 -6.52
C ARG A 70 33.38 34.56 -6.63
N ARG A 71 32.13 34.93 -6.38
CA ARG A 71 31.70 36.32 -6.50
C ARG A 71 32.25 37.17 -5.35
N PRO A 72 32.49 38.48 -5.59
CA PRO A 72 32.91 39.39 -4.53
C PRO A 72 31.88 39.50 -3.41
N LYS A 73 32.33 39.34 -2.16
CA LYS A 73 31.53 39.51 -0.95
C LYS A 73 31.72 40.90 -0.36
N VAL A 74 30.63 41.52 0.09
CA VAL A 74 30.64 42.91 0.58
C VAL A 74 30.08 42.95 1.99
N HIS A 75 30.83 43.59 2.90
CA HIS A 75 30.50 43.69 4.32
C HIS A 75 30.38 45.18 4.67
N GLY A 76 29.23 45.61 5.20
CA GLY A 76 28.93 47.03 5.48
C GLY A 76 27.45 47.37 5.29
N ALA A 77 27.06 48.62 5.59
CA ALA A 77 25.69 49.14 5.68
C ALA A 77 24.67 48.56 4.69
N THR A 78 23.40 48.49 5.14
CA THR A 78 22.22 47.91 4.47
C THR A 78 22.34 47.94 2.94
N VAL A 79 22.74 46.80 2.37
CA VAL A 79 22.93 46.66 0.94
C VAL A 79 21.54 46.52 0.31
N ASP A 80 21.08 47.57 -0.37
CA ASP A 80 19.93 47.47 -1.25
C ASP A 80 20.28 46.54 -2.41
N LEU A 81 19.88 45.26 -2.29
CA LEU A 81 20.09 44.24 -3.31
C LEU A 81 19.39 44.64 -4.61
N ARG A 82 20.16 44.76 -5.70
CA ARG A 82 19.65 45.07 -7.04
C ARG A 82 19.78 43.87 -7.96
N LEU A 83 18.92 43.76 -8.96
CA LEU A 83 19.10 42.80 -10.04
C LEU A 83 20.32 43.21 -10.88
N SER A 84 21.22 42.26 -11.14
CA SER A 84 22.30 42.44 -12.10
C SER A 84 21.73 42.73 -13.50
N ASN A 85 22.48 43.49 -14.31
CA ASN A 85 22.09 43.79 -15.69
C ASN A 85 21.94 42.51 -16.53
N GLU A 86 22.75 41.50 -16.23
CA GLU A 86 22.72 40.20 -16.90
C GLU A 86 21.46 39.41 -16.56
N LEU A 87 21.06 39.35 -15.29
CA LEU A 87 19.81 38.71 -14.88
C LEU A 87 18.60 39.44 -15.50
N ARG A 88 18.61 40.77 -15.49
CA ARG A 88 17.55 41.58 -16.11
C ARG A 88 17.43 41.29 -17.62
N SER A 89 18.56 41.19 -18.31
CA SER A 89 18.58 40.84 -19.74
C SER A 89 18.03 39.45 -20.02
N VAL A 90 18.34 38.45 -19.17
CA VAL A 90 17.79 37.10 -19.30
C VAL A 90 16.29 37.07 -19.02
N LEU A 91 15.81 37.79 -18.01
CA LEU A 91 14.38 37.89 -17.69
C LEU A 91 13.58 38.59 -18.80
N ASP A 92 14.12 39.66 -19.38
CA ASP A 92 13.52 40.30 -20.57
C ASP A 92 13.58 39.36 -21.80
N GLY A 93 14.58 38.49 -21.88
CA GLY A 93 14.65 37.38 -22.84
C GLY A 93 13.56 36.34 -22.60
N ALA A 94 13.27 36.00 -21.35
CA ALA A 94 12.20 35.09 -20.97
C ALA A 94 10.82 35.63 -21.37
N GLU A 95 10.58 36.93 -21.23
CA GLU A 95 9.34 37.57 -21.74
C GLU A 95 9.19 37.41 -23.27
N LYS A 96 10.30 37.39 -24.03
CA LYS A 96 10.28 37.12 -25.48
C LYS A 96 10.00 35.65 -25.79
N GLU A 97 10.57 34.72 -25.04
CA GLU A 97 10.28 33.29 -25.20
C GLU A 97 8.82 32.97 -24.86
N MET A 98 8.28 33.56 -23.80
CA MET A 98 6.85 33.52 -23.46
C MET A 98 5.97 33.96 -24.63
N ALA A 99 6.29 35.10 -25.26
CA ALA A 99 5.55 35.59 -26.41
C ALA A 99 5.64 34.66 -27.63
N LYS A 100 6.81 34.05 -27.88
CA LYS A 100 6.99 33.06 -28.97
C LYS A 100 6.14 31.81 -28.75
N LEU A 101 6.06 31.31 -27.51
CA LEU A 101 5.25 30.16 -27.13
C LEU A 101 3.76 30.49 -26.97
N LYS A 102 3.38 31.77 -27.16
CA LYS A 102 2.02 32.29 -27.04
C LYS A 102 1.42 32.09 -25.65
N ASP A 103 2.25 32.27 -24.63
CA ASP A 103 1.88 32.21 -23.23
C ASP A 103 1.56 33.59 -22.66
N GLU A 104 0.79 33.62 -21.57
CA GLU A 104 0.30 34.85 -20.94
C GLU A 104 1.15 35.26 -19.72
N PHE A 105 1.76 34.29 -19.03
CA PHE A 105 2.67 34.51 -17.90
C PHE A 105 4.07 33.94 -18.15
N THR A 106 5.09 34.60 -17.59
CA THR A 106 6.48 34.16 -17.66
C THR A 106 6.73 33.08 -16.59
N SER A 107 7.05 31.86 -17.01
CA SER A 107 7.41 30.72 -16.16
C SER A 107 8.91 30.40 -16.22
N ALA A 108 9.38 29.51 -15.34
CA ALA A 108 10.77 29.08 -15.23
C ALA A 108 11.31 28.48 -16.54
N GLU A 109 10.47 27.81 -17.33
CA GLU A 109 10.84 27.28 -18.65
C GLU A 109 11.26 28.37 -19.65
N HIS A 110 10.59 29.53 -19.63
CA HIS A 110 10.96 30.67 -20.47
C HIS A 110 12.31 31.25 -20.04
N TYR A 111 12.54 31.32 -18.73
CA TYR A 111 13.82 31.73 -18.17
C TYR A 111 14.95 30.78 -18.57
N LEU A 112 14.74 29.46 -18.47
CA LEU A 112 15.74 28.47 -18.86
C LEU A 112 16.07 28.52 -20.37
N LEU A 113 15.07 28.69 -21.22
CA LEU A 113 15.27 28.87 -22.67
C LEU A 113 16.07 30.14 -22.99
N ALA A 114 15.73 31.25 -22.33
CA ALA A 114 16.46 32.51 -22.47
C ALA A 114 17.90 32.39 -21.97
N LEU A 115 18.10 31.82 -20.78
CA LEU A 115 19.40 31.65 -20.15
C LEU A 115 20.33 30.80 -21.03
N ALA A 116 19.85 29.66 -21.55
CA ALA A 116 20.62 28.77 -22.40
C ALA A 116 21.09 29.43 -23.72
N SER A 117 20.44 30.51 -24.13
CA SER A 117 20.79 31.29 -25.32
C SER A 117 21.83 32.39 -25.06
N THR A 118 22.28 32.56 -23.82
CA THR A 118 23.27 33.58 -23.42
C THR A 118 24.66 32.99 -23.13
N ASN A 119 25.63 33.86 -22.80
CA ASN A 119 27.01 33.49 -22.45
C ASN A 119 27.42 33.89 -21.02
N VAL A 120 26.43 34.12 -20.15
CA VAL A 120 26.66 34.43 -18.72
C VAL A 120 27.16 33.18 -17.98
N PRO A 121 27.78 33.30 -16.79
CA PRO A 121 28.39 32.15 -16.08
C PRO A 121 27.40 31.01 -15.83
N ALA A 122 26.20 31.29 -15.31
CA ALA A 122 25.13 30.28 -15.16
C ALA A 122 24.79 29.53 -16.47
N ALA A 123 24.78 30.21 -17.62
CA ALA A 123 24.53 29.59 -18.92
C ALA A 123 25.69 28.69 -19.37
N LYS A 124 26.94 29.03 -19.04
CA LYS A 124 28.11 28.18 -19.30
C LYS A 124 28.04 26.89 -18.49
N VAL A 125 27.65 26.97 -17.22
CA VAL A 125 27.45 25.79 -16.36
C VAL A 125 26.41 24.84 -16.97
N LEU A 126 25.28 25.37 -17.45
CA LEU A 126 24.26 24.57 -18.14
C LEU A 126 24.80 23.94 -19.44
N LYS A 127 25.53 24.70 -20.26
CA LYS A 127 26.13 24.22 -21.52
C LYS A 127 27.14 23.09 -21.30
N ASP A 128 27.97 23.20 -20.27
CA ASP A 128 28.95 22.17 -19.89
C ASP A 128 28.27 20.84 -19.50
N LEU A 129 27.06 20.91 -18.96
CA LEU A 129 26.23 19.74 -18.63
C LEU A 129 25.34 19.30 -19.81
N GLY A 130 25.58 19.84 -21.00
CA GLY A 130 24.92 19.42 -22.23
C GLY A 130 23.53 20.01 -22.46
N VAL A 131 23.15 21.05 -21.71
CA VAL A 131 21.89 21.79 -21.88
C VAL A 131 22.01 22.77 -23.04
N THR A 132 21.10 22.66 -24.01
CA THR A 132 21.02 23.55 -25.16
C THR A 132 19.56 23.99 -25.37
N PRO A 133 19.30 25.14 -26.02
CA PRO A 133 17.94 25.58 -26.30
C PRO A 133 17.09 24.52 -27.02
N ASN A 134 17.68 23.76 -27.95
CA ASN A 134 16.99 22.70 -28.68
C ASN A 134 16.57 21.54 -27.77
N LYS A 135 17.46 21.08 -26.88
CA LYS A 135 17.12 20.02 -25.92
C LYS A 135 16.10 20.48 -24.88
N LEU A 136 16.21 21.73 -24.42
CA LEU A 136 15.21 22.34 -23.53
C LEU A 136 13.83 22.39 -24.20
N MET A 137 13.75 22.79 -25.46
CA MET A 137 12.48 22.81 -26.20
C MET A 137 11.89 21.40 -26.36
N GLN A 138 12.72 20.39 -26.65
CA GLN A 138 12.27 18.98 -26.72
C GLN A 138 11.78 18.45 -25.37
N ALA A 139 12.50 18.74 -24.27
CA ALA A 139 12.08 18.36 -22.93
C ALA A 139 10.79 19.09 -22.53
N LEU A 140 10.66 20.38 -22.89
CA LEU A 140 9.47 21.17 -22.63
C LEU A 140 8.24 20.56 -23.30
N GLN A 141 8.34 20.16 -24.56
CA GLN A 141 7.24 19.47 -25.26
C GLN A 141 6.80 18.18 -24.57
N GLN A 142 7.69 17.50 -23.85
CA GLN A 142 7.37 16.26 -23.13
C GLN A 142 6.80 16.51 -21.73
N VAL A 143 7.31 17.52 -21.01
CA VAL A 143 6.90 17.83 -19.63
C VAL A 143 5.61 18.64 -19.60
N ARG A 144 5.50 19.63 -20.47
CA ARG A 144 4.34 20.55 -20.57
C ARG A 144 3.30 20.10 -21.60
N GLY A 145 3.69 19.25 -22.56
CA GLY A 145 2.80 18.82 -23.64
C GLY A 145 2.32 19.99 -24.50
N SER A 146 1.02 20.05 -24.76
CA SER A 146 0.35 21.14 -25.50
C SER A 146 -0.22 22.25 -24.61
N GLN A 147 0.01 22.20 -23.29
CA GLN A 147 -0.57 23.16 -22.37
C GLN A 147 0.06 24.55 -22.55
N ARG A 148 -0.69 25.61 -22.23
CA ARG A 148 -0.21 27.00 -22.25
C ARG A 148 -0.23 27.57 -20.84
N VAL A 149 0.72 28.45 -20.55
CA VAL A 149 0.81 29.18 -19.29
C VAL A 149 -0.14 30.37 -19.36
N THR A 150 -1.41 30.11 -19.04
CA THR A 150 -2.50 31.10 -19.09
C THR A 150 -2.92 31.61 -17.71
N ASP A 151 -2.29 31.15 -16.64
CA ASP A 151 -2.54 31.60 -15.27
C ASP A 151 -1.22 31.67 -14.49
N GLN A 152 -1.28 32.21 -13.27
CA GLN A 152 -0.12 32.39 -12.42
C GLN A 152 0.39 31.09 -11.78
N ASN A 153 -0.34 29.98 -11.81
CA ASN A 153 0.06 28.73 -11.15
C ASN A 153 -0.05 27.51 -12.11
N PRO A 154 0.70 27.51 -13.23
CA PRO A 154 0.63 26.45 -14.22
C PRO A 154 1.26 25.13 -13.76
N GLU A 155 2.19 25.15 -12.79
CA GLU A 155 2.95 23.97 -12.37
C GLU A 155 2.07 22.89 -11.69
N GLY A 156 0.93 23.29 -11.11
CA GLY A 156 -0.09 22.37 -10.60
C GLY A 156 -0.82 21.57 -11.69
N LYS A 157 -0.68 21.97 -12.96
CA LYS A 157 -1.35 21.37 -14.13
C LYS A 157 -0.43 20.49 -14.97
N TYR A 158 0.86 20.39 -14.61
CA TYR A 158 1.85 19.56 -15.29
C TYR A 158 2.01 18.19 -14.63
N GLN A 159 2.21 17.16 -15.45
CA GLN A 159 2.47 15.77 -15.03
C GLN A 159 1.45 15.26 -14.01
N THR A 160 0.18 15.61 -14.20
CA THR A 160 -0.88 15.29 -13.25
C THR A 160 -1.10 13.79 -13.14
N LEU A 161 -0.86 13.03 -14.21
CA LEU A 161 -0.87 11.57 -14.18
C LEU A 161 0.19 10.95 -13.26
N GLU A 162 1.37 11.56 -13.14
CA GLU A 162 2.44 11.06 -12.26
C GLU A 162 2.23 11.51 -10.81
N LYS A 163 1.69 12.71 -10.60
CA LYS A 163 1.40 13.26 -9.26
C LYS A 163 0.17 12.64 -8.59
N TYR A 164 -0.88 12.40 -9.36
CA TYR A 164 -2.21 12.01 -8.86
C TYR A 164 -2.71 10.68 -9.44
N GLY A 165 -1.84 9.97 -10.16
CA GLY A 165 -2.15 8.67 -10.74
C GLY A 165 -1.10 7.63 -10.37
N ARG A 166 -1.55 6.38 -10.25
CA ARG A 166 -0.70 5.21 -10.03
C ARG A 166 -0.80 4.29 -11.24
N ASP A 167 0.30 4.15 -11.97
CA ASP A 167 0.36 3.30 -13.17
C ASP A 167 0.46 1.81 -12.77
N LEU A 168 -0.67 1.11 -12.79
CA LEU A 168 -0.77 -0.31 -12.47
C LEU A 168 -0.05 -1.17 -13.51
N THR A 169 -0.03 -0.75 -14.77
CA THR A 169 0.70 -1.47 -15.83
C THR A 169 2.22 -1.41 -15.63
N GLU A 170 2.75 -0.29 -15.17
CA GLU A 170 4.17 -0.15 -14.81
C GLU A 170 4.50 -0.96 -13.54
N LEU A 171 3.62 -0.99 -12.55
CA LEU A 171 3.78 -1.84 -11.37
C LEU A 171 3.78 -3.33 -11.73
N ALA A 172 2.88 -3.77 -12.62
CA ALA A 172 2.89 -5.13 -13.18
C ALA A 172 4.18 -5.43 -13.95
N ARG A 173 4.68 -4.47 -14.75
CA ARG A 173 5.97 -4.62 -15.47
C ARG A 173 7.13 -4.78 -14.48
N ARG A 174 7.09 -4.06 -13.36
CA ARG A 174 8.04 -4.17 -12.26
C ARG A 174 7.82 -5.40 -11.36
N GLY A 175 6.77 -6.18 -11.55
CA GLY A 175 6.47 -7.34 -10.68
C GLY A 175 6.01 -6.95 -9.27
N LYS A 176 5.64 -5.68 -9.05
CA LYS A 176 5.18 -5.16 -7.76
C LYS A 176 3.70 -5.43 -7.46
N ILE A 177 2.96 -5.98 -8.43
CA ILE A 177 1.57 -6.39 -8.25
C ILE A 177 1.56 -7.86 -7.82
N ASP A 178 0.75 -8.17 -6.82
CA ASP A 178 0.57 -9.53 -6.30
C ASP A 178 -0.09 -10.46 -7.33
N PRO A 179 0.12 -11.78 -7.24
CA PRO A 179 -0.65 -12.71 -8.06
C PRO A 179 -2.14 -12.60 -7.75
N VAL A 180 -2.94 -12.56 -8.81
CA VAL A 180 -4.40 -12.52 -8.73
C VAL A 180 -4.91 -13.93 -8.98
N ILE A 181 -5.51 -14.54 -7.96
CA ILE A 181 -5.98 -15.93 -7.98
C ILE A 181 -7.51 -15.95 -8.01
N GLY A 182 -8.10 -16.83 -8.81
CA GLY A 182 -9.54 -17.11 -8.78
C GLY A 182 -10.45 -16.03 -9.39
N ARG A 183 -9.91 -15.01 -10.05
CA ARG A 183 -10.68 -13.88 -10.64
C ARG A 183 -10.67 -13.82 -12.17
N ASP A 184 -10.41 -14.95 -12.83
CA ASP A 184 -10.27 -15.00 -14.29
C ASP A 184 -11.55 -14.63 -15.04
N ASN A 185 -12.72 -14.95 -14.47
CA ASN A 185 -14.01 -14.68 -15.09
C ASN A 185 -14.33 -13.18 -15.07
N GLU A 186 -14.09 -12.51 -13.95
CA GLU A 186 -14.28 -11.08 -13.77
C GLU A 186 -13.31 -10.28 -14.64
N ILE A 187 -12.03 -10.67 -14.68
CA ILE A 187 -11.04 -10.04 -15.57
C ILE A 187 -11.46 -10.21 -17.04
N ARG A 188 -11.88 -11.42 -17.45
CA ARG A 188 -12.41 -11.67 -18.80
C ARG A 188 -13.64 -10.83 -19.09
N ARG A 189 -14.54 -10.67 -18.11
CA ARG A 189 -15.74 -9.85 -18.24
C ARG A 189 -15.39 -8.37 -18.44
N ILE A 190 -14.45 -7.83 -17.68
CA ILE A 190 -13.94 -6.46 -17.86
C ILE A 190 -13.36 -6.28 -19.27
N MET A 191 -12.52 -7.21 -19.73
CA MET A 191 -11.95 -7.15 -21.09
C MET A 191 -13.02 -7.13 -22.18
N GLN A 192 -14.05 -7.96 -22.03
CA GLN A 192 -15.20 -7.97 -22.93
C GLN A 192 -15.90 -6.61 -22.94
N VAL A 193 -16.17 -6.04 -21.77
CA VAL A 193 -16.85 -4.74 -21.65
C VAL A 193 -16.03 -3.63 -22.29
N LEU A 194 -14.74 -3.53 -21.97
CA LEU A 194 -13.84 -2.51 -22.53
C LEU A 194 -13.73 -2.57 -24.06
N SER A 195 -13.98 -3.74 -24.65
CA SER A 195 -13.94 -3.96 -26.10
C SER A 195 -15.28 -3.67 -26.80
N ARG A 196 -16.34 -3.30 -26.06
CA ARG A 196 -17.65 -2.97 -26.65
C ARG A 196 -17.62 -1.58 -27.29
N ARG A 197 -18.53 -1.37 -28.25
CA ARG A 197 -18.78 -0.05 -28.85
C ARG A 197 -19.61 0.88 -27.95
N THR A 198 -20.49 0.32 -27.12
CA THR A 198 -21.39 1.05 -26.22
C THR A 198 -21.44 0.36 -24.86
N LYS A 199 -21.66 1.11 -23.78
CA LYS A 199 -21.53 0.62 -22.40
C LYS A 199 -20.18 -0.09 -22.21
N ASN A 200 -19.12 0.60 -22.61
CA ASN A 200 -17.75 0.09 -22.67
C ASN A 200 -16.91 0.46 -21.43
N ASN A 201 -17.54 1.03 -20.41
CA ASN A 201 -16.90 1.33 -19.13
C ASN A 201 -17.43 0.35 -18.09
N PRO A 202 -16.67 -0.67 -17.66
CA PRO A 202 -17.12 -1.57 -16.61
C PRO A 202 -17.14 -0.87 -15.24
N VAL A 203 -18.11 -1.24 -14.41
CA VAL A 203 -18.15 -0.88 -12.99
C VAL A 203 -18.17 -2.17 -12.18
N LEU A 204 -17.14 -2.38 -11.39
CA LEU A 204 -17.04 -3.48 -10.44
C LEU A 204 -17.92 -3.17 -9.22
N ILE A 205 -18.91 -4.01 -9.00
CA ILE A 205 -19.89 -3.86 -7.93
C ILE A 205 -19.74 -5.02 -6.97
N GLY A 206 -19.41 -4.72 -5.72
CA GLY A 206 -19.25 -5.71 -4.67
C GLY A 206 -18.95 -5.02 -3.35
N ASP A 207 -18.92 -5.77 -2.26
CA ASP A 207 -18.63 -5.23 -0.94
C ASP A 207 -17.17 -4.78 -0.79
N PRO A 208 -16.84 -3.96 0.22
CA PRO A 208 -15.44 -3.63 0.53
C PRO A 208 -14.63 -4.88 0.86
N GLY A 209 -13.40 -4.97 0.37
CA GLY A 209 -12.50 -6.09 0.68
C GLY A 209 -12.64 -7.33 -0.21
N VAL A 210 -13.64 -7.43 -1.10
CA VAL A 210 -13.81 -8.62 -1.98
C VAL A 210 -12.75 -8.74 -3.10
N GLY A 211 -11.86 -7.75 -3.25
CA GLY A 211 -10.78 -7.78 -4.25
C GLY A 211 -11.10 -7.06 -5.57
N LYS A 212 -11.96 -6.03 -5.55
CA LYS A 212 -12.25 -5.20 -6.75
C LYS A 212 -10.98 -4.61 -7.38
N THR A 213 -10.10 -4.04 -6.55
CA THR A 213 -8.81 -3.48 -7.01
C THR A 213 -7.87 -4.56 -7.53
N ALA A 214 -7.82 -5.74 -6.89
CA ALA A 214 -7.03 -6.88 -7.34
C ALA A 214 -7.44 -7.37 -8.75
N ILE A 215 -8.74 -7.30 -9.10
CA ILE A 215 -9.20 -7.63 -10.45
C ILE A 215 -8.60 -6.66 -11.50
N VAL A 216 -8.52 -5.37 -11.18
CA VAL A 216 -7.97 -4.34 -12.08
C VAL A 216 -6.44 -4.49 -12.20
N GLU A 217 -5.77 -4.79 -11.10
CA GLU A 217 -4.35 -5.14 -11.10
C GLU A 217 -4.08 -6.41 -11.93
N GLY A 218 -4.97 -7.40 -11.86
CA GLY A 218 -4.94 -8.61 -12.69
C GLY A 218 -5.09 -8.29 -14.18
N LEU A 219 -5.98 -7.37 -14.54
CA LEU A 219 -6.06 -6.84 -15.91
C LEU A 219 -4.74 -6.19 -16.33
N ALA A 220 -4.14 -5.35 -15.49
CA ALA A 220 -2.86 -4.71 -15.79
C ALA A 220 -1.76 -5.76 -16.02
N ARG A 221 -1.71 -6.83 -15.21
CA ARG A 221 -0.78 -7.94 -15.41
C ARG A 221 -1.00 -8.65 -16.74
N ARG A 222 -2.25 -8.91 -17.13
CA ARG A 222 -2.61 -9.52 -18.43
C ARG A 222 -2.23 -8.64 -19.63
N ILE A 223 -2.43 -7.33 -19.53
CA ILE A 223 -2.01 -6.39 -20.60
C ILE A 223 -0.50 -6.49 -20.82
N ILE A 224 0.29 -6.56 -19.74
CA ILE A 224 1.74 -6.68 -19.85
C ILE A 224 2.19 -8.07 -20.33
N SER A 225 1.48 -9.14 -19.99
CA SER A 225 1.78 -10.48 -20.53
C SER A 225 1.33 -10.64 -21.99
N GLY A 226 0.55 -9.72 -22.52
CA GLY A 226 -0.05 -9.82 -23.86
C GLY A 226 -1.23 -10.78 -23.93
N ASP A 227 -1.72 -11.30 -22.79
CA ASP A 227 -2.92 -12.13 -22.68
C ASP A 227 -4.19 -11.27 -22.67
N VAL A 228 -4.34 -10.44 -23.70
CA VAL A 228 -5.48 -9.54 -23.91
C VAL A 228 -5.81 -9.42 -25.40
N PRO A 229 -7.06 -9.06 -25.75
CA PRO A 229 -7.41 -8.70 -27.12
C PRO A 229 -6.52 -7.57 -27.68
N ASP A 230 -6.35 -7.53 -29.01
CA ASP A 230 -5.51 -6.52 -29.68
C ASP A 230 -5.91 -5.08 -29.34
N SER A 231 -7.20 -4.83 -29.10
CA SER A 231 -7.75 -3.53 -28.68
C SER A 231 -7.25 -3.06 -27.31
N LEU A 232 -6.71 -3.96 -26.49
CA LEU A 232 -6.20 -3.67 -25.14
C LEU A 232 -4.68 -3.82 -25.04
N LYS A 233 -4.02 -4.34 -26.08
CA LYS A 233 -2.56 -4.41 -26.12
C LYS A 233 -1.96 -3.01 -26.01
N GLN A 234 -0.85 -2.92 -25.28
CA GLN A 234 -0.07 -1.68 -25.06
C GLN A 234 -0.80 -0.54 -24.33
N LYS A 235 -2.08 -0.72 -23.95
CA LYS A 235 -2.77 0.25 -23.11
C LYS A 235 -2.14 0.33 -21.72
N ARG A 236 -2.25 1.49 -21.09
CA ARG A 236 -1.86 1.73 -19.70
C ARG A 236 -3.09 1.71 -18.81
N VAL A 237 -2.96 1.14 -17.62
CA VAL A 237 -4.01 1.22 -16.59
C VAL A 237 -3.52 2.14 -15.50
N ILE A 238 -4.21 3.25 -15.30
CA ILE A 238 -3.84 4.27 -14.31
C ILE A 238 -4.95 4.35 -13.27
N ALA A 239 -4.62 4.01 -12.02
CA ALA A 239 -5.50 4.23 -10.88
C ALA A 239 -5.42 5.69 -10.44
N MET A 240 -6.57 6.34 -10.25
CA MET A 240 -6.64 7.71 -9.76
C MET A 240 -6.55 7.76 -8.24
N ASP A 241 -5.76 8.68 -7.71
CA ASP A 241 -5.68 8.95 -6.28
C ASP A 241 -6.44 10.24 -5.95
N ILE A 242 -7.69 10.09 -5.53
CA ILE A 242 -8.55 11.23 -5.14
C ILE A 242 -7.99 11.90 -3.89
N GLY A 243 -7.45 11.11 -2.95
CA GLY A 243 -6.87 11.62 -1.70
C GLY A 243 -5.71 12.57 -1.97
N ALA A 244 -4.80 12.20 -2.88
CA ALA A 244 -3.69 13.05 -3.30
C ALA A 244 -4.15 14.34 -4.00
N MET A 245 -5.25 14.30 -4.75
CA MET A 245 -5.81 15.49 -5.39
C MET A 245 -6.44 16.47 -4.38
N VAL A 246 -7.08 15.94 -3.34
CA VAL A 246 -7.69 16.71 -2.25
C VAL A 246 -6.62 17.24 -1.29
N ALA A 247 -5.57 16.46 -1.04
CA ALA A 247 -4.46 16.84 -0.19
C ALA A 247 -3.78 18.13 -0.70
N GLY A 248 -3.65 19.11 0.19
CA GLY A 248 -3.04 20.40 -0.13
C GLY A 248 -3.86 21.30 -1.08
N ALA A 249 -5.13 20.99 -1.34
CA ALA A 249 -6.06 21.96 -1.92
C ALA A 249 -6.56 22.89 -0.81
N LYS A 250 -6.26 24.18 -0.90
CA LYS A 250 -6.76 25.19 0.06
C LYS A 250 -8.21 25.56 -0.24
N PHE A 251 -8.62 25.41 -1.50
CA PHE A 251 -9.94 25.78 -2.00
C PHE A 251 -10.51 24.70 -2.92
N ARG A 252 -11.84 24.57 -2.93
CA ARG A 252 -12.58 23.61 -3.79
C ARG A 252 -12.24 23.75 -5.28
N GLY A 253 -12.05 24.97 -5.77
CA GLY A 253 -11.70 25.23 -7.16
C GLY A 253 -10.35 24.63 -7.57
N GLU A 254 -9.40 24.52 -6.66
CA GLU A 254 -8.08 23.93 -6.95
C GLU A 254 -8.19 22.43 -7.20
N PHE A 255 -9.05 21.71 -6.46
CA PHE A 255 -9.34 20.30 -6.73
C PHE A 255 -9.98 20.11 -8.10
N GLU A 256 -10.98 20.94 -8.43
CA GLU A 256 -11.66 20.90 -9.73
C GLU A 256 -10.68 21.16 -10.89
N ASP A 257 -9.77 22.12 -10.73
CA ASP A 257 -8.73 22.41 -11.72
C ASP A 257 -7.71 21.26 -11.87
N ARG A 258 -7.30 20.63 -10.76
CA ARG A 258 -6.42 19.45 -10.78
C ARG A 258 -7.08 18.27 -11.48
N LEU A 259 -8.33 17.96 -11.13
CA LEU A 259 -9.10 16.88 -11.75
C LEU A 259 -9.32 17.14 -13.25
N LYS A 260 -9.62 18.39 -13.62
CA LYS A 260 -9.79 18.77 -15.02
C LYS A 260 -8.49 18.61 -15.82
N ALA A 261 -7.35 19.02 -15.26
CA ALA A 261 -6.04 18.81 -15.88
C ALA A 261 -5.72 17.31 -16.03
N PHE A 262 -5.99 16.51 -14.98
CA PHE A 262 -5.80 15.06 -14.98
C PHE A 262 -6.64 14.37 -16.06
N LEU A 263 -7.95 14.63 -16.10
CA LEU A 263 -8.84 14.04 -17.11
C LEU A 263 -8.48 14.49 -18.52
N LYS A 264 -7.99 15.72 -18.68
CA LYS A 264 -7.49 16.21 -19.97
C LYS A 264 -6.27 15.41 -20.42
N GLU A 265 -5.30 15.15 -19.54
CA GLU A 265 -4.11 14.35 -19.86
C GLU A 265 -4.49 12.89 -20.24
N VAL A 266 -5.50 12.31 -19.57
CA VAL A 266 -6.06 10.99 -19.92
C VAL A 266 -6.69 11.01 -21.32
N THR A 267 -7.50 12.03 -21.64
CA THR A 267 -8.21 12.11 -22.93
C THR A 267 -7.29 12.48 -24.10
N ASP A 268 -6.29 13.35 -23.86
CA ASP A 268 -5.24 13.70 -24.82
C ASP A 268 -4.38 12.48 -25.19
N SER A 269 -4.38 11.43 -24.37
CA SER A 269 -3.74 10.14 -24.66
C SER A 269 -4.52 9.26 -25.66
N GLN A 270 -5.60 9.77 -26.26
CA GLN A 270 -6.34 9.16 -27.38
C GLN A 270 -6.71 7.67 -27.15
N GLY A 271 -7.20 7.35 -25.95
CA GLY A 271 -7.66 6.01 -25.59
C GLY A 271 -6.55 4.99 -25.27
N GLN A 272 -5.28 5.42 -25.21
CA GLN A 272 -4.16 4.58 -24.74
C GLN A 272 -4.19 4.35 -23.22
N ILE A 273 -4.92 5.19 -22.48
CA ILE A 273 -5.06 5.08 -21.03
C ILE A 273 -6.46 4.57 -20.69
N ILE A 274 -6.51 3.54 -19.84
CA ILE A 274 -7.68 3.08 -19.13
C ILE A 274 -7.59 3.64 -17.71
N LEU A 275 -8.54 4.49 -17.35
CA LEU A 275 -8.60 5.11 -16.04
C LEU A 275 -9.35 4.22 -15.05
N PHE A 276 -8.71 3.82 -13.97
CA PHE A 276 -9.35 3.16 -12.84
C PHE A 276 -9.72 4.18 -11.77
N ILE A 277 -11.00 4.19 -11.40
CA ILE A 277 -11.56 5.03 -10.34
C ILE A 277 -12.10 4.11 -9.26
N ASP A 278 -11.34 3.99 -8.17
CA ASP A 278 -11.86 3.35 -6.97
C ASP A 278 -12.89 4.27 -6.31
N GLU A 279 -13.86 3.67 -5.63
CA GLU A 279 -14.99 4.39 -5.01
C GLU A 279 -15.64 5.40 -5.96
N LEU A 280 -16.01 4.97 -7.17
CA LEU A 280 -16.54 5.82 -8.26
C LEU A 280 -17.66 6.78 -7.82
N HIS A 281 -18.46 6.37 -6.84
CA HIS A 281 -19.55 7.19 -6.28
C HIS A 281 -19.05 8.48 -5.61
N THR A 282 -17.82 8.55 -5.11
CA THR A 282 -17.26 9.75 -4.46
C THR A 282 -17.14 10.93 -5.42
N ILE A 283 -16.98 10.66 -6.72
CA ILE A 283 -16.84 11.68 -7.77
C ILE A 283 -18.19 12.01 -8.43
N VAL A 284 -19.09 11.03 -8.44
CA VAL A 284 -20.35 11.08 -9.18
C VAL A 284 -21.54 11.48 -8.31
N GLY A 285 -21.51 11.14 -7.02
CA GLY A 285 -22.66 11.14 -6.11
C GLY A 285 -22.56 12.09 -4.92
N ALA A 286 -21.41 12.74 -4.73
CA ALA A 286 -21.11 13.45 -3.50
C ALA A 286 -21.74 14.87 -3.43
N GLY A 287 -22.54 15.28 -4.41
CA GLY A 287 -23.28 16.55 -4.36
C GLY A 287 -24.36 16.65 -3.26
N ALA A 288 -24.70 15.55 -2.57
CA ALA A 288 -25.75 15.51 -1.56
C ALA A 288 -25.29 15.67 -0.10
N ALA A 289 -23.97 15.56 0.17
CA ALA A 289 -23.40 15.85 1.48
C ALA A 289 -22.78 17.26 1.43
N GLU A 290 -23.07 18.10 2.43
CA GLU A 290 -22.48 19.45 2.55
C GLU A 290 -20.94 19.33 2.60
N GLY A 291 -20.27 19.58 1.47
CA GLY A 291 -18.80 19.68 1.42
C GLY A 291 -18.12 18.92 0.27
N SER A 292 -18.77 17.97 -0.38
CA SER A 292 -18.12 17.15 -1.42
C SER A 292 -18.35 17.65 -2.86
N VAL A 293 -17.38 17.40 -3.72
CA VAL A 293 -17.33 17.91 -5.09
C VAL A 293 -18.02 16.94 -6.04
N ASP A 294 -19.07 17.40 -6.73
CA ASP A 294 -19.71 16.65 -7.81
C ASP A 294 -18.97 16.91 -9.13
N ALA A 295 -18.11 15.97 -9.53
CA ALA A 295 -17.37 16.03 -10.78
C ALA A 295 -18.07 15.25 -11.92
N SER A 296 -19.30 14.77 -11.70
CA SER A 296 -20.12 14.08 -12.70
C SER A 296 -20.26 14.91 -14.00
N ASN A 297 -20.38 16.24 -13.86
CA ASN A 297 -20.47 17.17 -14.99
C ASN A 297 -19.20 17.22 -15.86
N MET A 298 -18.02 16.91 -15.29
CA MET A 298 -16.77 16.84 -16.04
C MET A 298 -16.62 15.50 -16.78
N LEU A 299 -17.04 14.40 -16.14
CA LEU A 299 -16.92 13.04 -16.69
C LEU A 299 -17.93 12.76 -17.82
N LYS A 300 -19.19 13.19 -17.64
CA LYS A 300 -20.30 12.90 -18.57
C LYS A 300 -19.99 13.25 -20.03
N PRO A 301 -19.47 14.45 -20.39
CA PRO A 301 -19.17 14.78 -21.78
C PRO A 301 -18.08 13.88 -22.39
N MET A 302 -17.04 13.56 -21.63
CA MET A 302 -15.91 12.74 -22.10
C MET A 302 -16.32 11.28 -22.30
N LEU A 303 -17.13 10.73 -21.37
CA LEU A 303 -17.75 9.41 -21.48
C LEU A 303 -18.76 9.36 -22.64
N ALA A 304 -19.50 10.45 -22.87
CA ALA A 304 -20.46 10.55 -23.95
C ALA A 304 -19.80 10.49 -25.33
N ARG A 305 -18.65 11.15 -25.49
CA ARG A 305 -17.84 11.16 -26.72
C ARG A 305 -16.98 9.90 -26.90
N GLY A 306 -16.82 9.09 -25.86
CA GLY A 306 -15.96 7.89 -25.90
C GLY A 306 -14.46 8.22 -25.84
N GLU A 307 -14.10 9.44 -25.44
CA GLU A 307 -12.72 9.89 -25.26
C GLU A 307 -12.10 9.29 -23.99
N LEU A 308 -12.94 9.02 -22.98
CA LEU A 308 -12.54 8.49 -21.69
C LEU A 308 -12.97 7.02 -21.56
N HIS A 309 -11.99 6.13 -21.37
CA HIS A 309 -12.22 4.72 -21.05
C HIS A 309 -11.97 4.52 -19.56
N THR A 310 -12.99 4.08 -18.82
CA THR A 310 -12.91 3.95 -17.37
C THR A 310 -13.29 2.56 -16.87
N ILE A 311 -12.66 2.16 -15.78
CA ILE A 311 -13.10 1.07 -14.91
C ILE A 311 -13.46 1.73 -13.57
N GLY A 312 -14.71 1.58 -13.14
CA GLY A 312 -15.14 2.03 -11.80
C GLY A 312 -15.18 0.88 -10.81
N ALA A 313 -15.07 1.19 -9.51
CA ALA A 313 -15.42 0.27 -8.44
C ALA A 313 -16.33 0.97 -7.41
N THR A 314 -17.35 0.29 -6.88
CA THR A 314 -18.30 0.84 -5.89
C THR A 314 -19.09 -0.30 -5.21
N THR A 315 -19.90 0.00 -4.20
CA THR A 315 -20.86 -0.97 -3.62
C THR A 315 -22.18 -0.98 -4.38
N LEU A 316 -23.01 -2.02 -4.16
CA LEU A 316 -24.30 -2.15 -4.85
C LEU A 316 -25.25 -0.98 -4.52
N ASP A 317 -25.29 -0.56 -3.27
CA ASP A 317 -26.18 0.51 -2.81
C ASP A 317 -25.78 1.87 -3.38
N GLU A 318 -24.47 2.16 -3.43
CA GLU A 318 -23.95 3.36 -4.07
C GLU A 318 -24.20 3.38 -5.58
N TYR A 319 -24.00 2.23 -6.25
CA TYR A 319 -24.29 2.11 -7.68
C TYR A 319 -25.76 2.44 -7.97
N ARG A 320 -26.68 1.84 -7.21
CA ARG A 320 -28.13 2.09 -7.31
C ARG A 320 -28.47 3.54 -7.02
N LYS A 321 -27.84 4.14 -6.02
CA LYS A 321 -28.14 5.50 -5.56
C LYS A 321 -27.62 6.58 -6.52
N TYR A 322 -26.42 6.41 -7.08
CA TYR A 322 -25.70 7.49 -7.77
C TYR A 322 -25.46 7.25 -9.27
N ILE A 323 -25.40 6.00 -9.73
CA ILE A 323 -25.09 5.67 -11.12
C ILE A 323 -26.34 5.23 -11.87
N GLU A 324 -27.11 4.29 -11.30
CA GLU A 324 -28.30 3.72 -11.94
C GLU A 324 -29.44 4.75 -12.10
N LYS A 325 -29.56 5.69 -11.16
CA LYS A 325 -30.54 6.78 -11.25
C LYS A 325 -30.19 7.83 -12.31
N ASP A 326 -28.93 7.92 -12.73
CA ASP A 326 -28.50 8.89 -13.74
C ASP A 326 -28.46 8.26 -15.13
N ALA A 327 -29.46 8.58 -15.95
CA ALA A 327 -29.62 8.03 -17.30
C ALA A 327 -28.42 8.31 -18.23
N ALA A 328 -27.62 9.36 -17.99
CA ALA A 328 -26.43 9.62 -18.81
C ALA A 328 -25.30 8.64 -18.47
N LEU A 329 -25.11 8.33 -17.19
CA LEU A 329 -24.07 7.42 -16.70
C LEU A 329 -24.46 5.95 -16.90
N GLU A 330 -25.70 5.58 -16.63
CA GLU A 330 -26.24 4.22 -16.79
C GLU A 330 -26.14 3.72 -18.25
N ARG A 331 -26.16 4.65 -19.22
CA ARG A 331 -25.96 4.39 -20.65
C ARG A 331 -24.49 4.24 -21.06
N ARG A 332 -23.54 4.52 -20.17
CA ARG A 332 -22.10 4.47 -20.44
C ARG A 332 -21.38 3.42 -19.62
N PHE A 333 -21.90 3.10 -18.45
CA PHE A 333 -21.38 2.07 -17.57
C PHE A 333 -22.07 0.72 -17.78
N GLN A 334 -21.32 -0.35 -17.52
CA GLN A 334 -21.80 -1.72 -17.49
C GLN A 334 -21.47 -2.35 -16.14
N PRO A 335 -22.46 -2.78 -15.34
CA PRO A 335 -22.21 -3.44 -14.07
C PRO A 335 -21.53 -4.80 -14.28
N VAL A 336 -20.57 -5.09 -13.41
CA VAL A 336 -19.86 -6.36 -13.26
C VAL A 336 -19.88 -6.72 -11.77
N MET A 337 -20.68 -7.71 -11.40
CA MET A 337 -20.77 -8.16 -10.01
C MET A 337 -19.49 -8.87 -9.60
N VAL A 338 -19.00 -8.57 -8.41
CA VAL A 338 -17.83 -9.19 -7.78
C VAL A 338 -18.28 -9.72 -6.43
N ASP A 339 -18.54 -11.02 -6.39
CA ASP A 339 -19.01 -11.68 -5.18
C ASP A 339 -17.82 -11.99 -4.24
N GLU A 340 -18.13 -12.09 -2.94
CA GLU A 340 -17.21 -12.60 -1.93
C GLU A 340 -16.77 -14.03 -2.33
N PRO A 341 -15.46 -14.34 -2.34
CA PRO A 341 -14.98 -15.67 -2.65
C PRO A 341 -15.40 -16.67 -1.56
N SER A 342 -15.53 -17.94 -1.94
CA SER A 342 -15.76 -19.00 -0.97
C SER A 342 -14.56 -19.18 -0.02
N VAL A 343 -14.75 -19.92 1.07
CA VAL A 343 -13.64 -20.28 1.98
C VAL A 343 -12.57 -21.06 1.22
N GLU A 344 -12.96 -21.97 0.33
CA GLU A 344 -12.02 -22.75 -0.49
C GLU A 344 -11.23 -21.87 -1.47
N ASP A 345 -11.89 -20.93 -2.14
CA ASP A 345 -11.24 -19.97 -3.02
C ASP A 345 -10.31 -19.03 -2.25
N THR A 346 -10.71 -18.63 -1.04
CA THR A 346 -9.87 -17.82 -0.14
C THR A 346 -8.60 -18.57 0.26
N ILE A 347 -8.71 -19.87 0.57
CA ILE A 347 -7.53 -20.71 0.85
C ILE A 347 -6.60 -20.74 -0.37
N ALA A 348 -7.14 -20.86 -1.59
CA ALA A 348 -6.33 -20.81 -2.80
C ALA A 348 -5.65 -19.44 -3.00
N ILE A 349 -6.36 -18.33 -2.72
CA ILE A 349 -5.81 -16.96 -2.74
C ILE A 349 -4.65 -16.85 -1.74
N LEU A 350 -4.88 -17.22 -0.48
CA LEU A 350 -3.86 -17.16 0.57
C LEU A 350 -2.64 -18.04 0.24
N ARG A 351 -2.84 -19.22 -0.35
CA ARG A 351 -1.73 -20.07 -0.82
C ARG A 351 -0.92 -19.39 -1.92
N GLY A 352 -1.58 -18.67 -2.83
CA GLY A 352 -0.92 -17.90 -3.88
C GLY A 352 -0.16 -16.68 -3.35
N LEU A 353 -0.63 -16.06 -2.26
CA LEU A 353 0.02 -14.92 -1.61
C LEU A 353 1.09 -15.33 -0.57
N LYS A 354 1.02 -16.57 -0.08
CA LYS A 354 1.86 -17.12 0.99
C LYS A 354 3.32 -16.73 0.87
N GLU A 355 3.93 -16.98 -0.28
CA GLU A 355 5.36 -16.76 -0.49
C GLU A 355 5.75 -15.29 -0.33
N ARG A 356 4.90 -14.36 -0.79
CA ARG A 356 5.16 -12.92 -0.65
C ARG A 356 5.12 -12.46 0.80
N TYR A 357 4.16 -12.94 1.58
CA TYR A 357 4.09 -12.64 3.01
C TYR A 357 5.24 -13.28 3.79
N GLU A 358 5.63 -14.51 3.45
CA GLU A 358 6.80 -15.16 4.05
C GLU A 358 8.10 -14.38 3.79
N VAL A 359 8.30 -13.90 2.56
CA VAL A 359 9.46 -13.07 2.19
C VAL A 359 9.41 -11.72 2.92
N HIS A 360 8.26 -11.04 2.90
CA HIS A 360 8.11 -9.73 3.51
C HIS A 360 8.41 -9.75 5.01
N HIS A 361 7.83 -10.71 5.74
CA HIS A 361 7.98 -10.81 7.19
C HIS A 361 9.21 -11.62 7.62
N GLY A 362 9.82 -12.38 6.72
CA GLY A 362 10.92 -13.28 7.06
C GLY A 362 10.48 -14.44 7.97
N VAL A 363 9.23 -14.89 7.82
CA VAL A 363 8.64 -16.01 8.57
C VAL A 363 8.20 -17.12 7.62
N ARG A 364 7.73 -18.24 8.17
CA ARG A 364 7.11 -19.33 7.41
C ARG A 364 5.65 -19.45 7.82
N ILE A 365 4.74 -19.57 6.86
CA ILE A 365 3.31 -19.68 7.12
C ILE A 365 2.91 -21.14 6.88
N THR A 366 2.36 -21.81 7.89
CA THR A 366 1.89 -23.20 7.72
C THR A 366 0.61 -23.25 6.89
N ASP A 367 0.38 -24.36 6.18
CA ASP A 367 -0.89 -24.53 5.44
C ASP A 367 -2.09 -24.57 6.39
N ALA A 368 -1.91 -25.15 7.59
CA ALA A 368 -2.91 -25.13 8.64
C ALA A 368 -3.27 -23.69 9.07
N ALA A 369 -2.30 -22.78 9.19
CA ALA A 369 -2.57 -21.37 9.49
C ALA A 369 -3.40 -20.70 8.37
N ILE A 370 -3.11 -21.00 7.10
CA ILE A 370 -3.88 -20.48 5.95
C ILE A 370 -5.35 -20.95 6.02
N VAL A 371 -5.56 -22.24 6.26
CA VAL A 371 -6.90 -22.82 6.40
C VAL A 371 -7.62 -22.18 7.59
N ALA A 372 -6.96 -22.08 8.74
CA ALA A 372 -7.51 -21.45 9.93
C ALA A 372 -7.89 -19.98 9.68
N ALA A 373 -7.06 -19.20 8.98
CA ALA A 373 -7.33 -17.81 8.68
C ALA A 373 -8.61 -17.65 7.84
N ALA A 374 -8.79 -18.48 6.81
CA ALA A 374 -10.00 -18.46 5.99
C ALA A 374 -11.24 -18.91 6.78
N VAL A 375 -11.16 -20.02 7.52
CA VAL A 375 -12.30 -20.61 8.24
C VAL A 375 -12.72 -19.74 9.43
N LEU A 376 -11.77 -19.32 10.27
CA LEU A 376 -12.07 -18.54 11.47
C LEU A 376 -12.55 -17.13 11.11
N SER A 377 -11.94 -16.48 10.11
CA SER A 377 -12.41 -15.15 9.69
C SER A 377 -13.81 -15.20 9.07
N HIS A 378 -14.10 -16.21 8.26
CA HIS A 378 -15.44 -16.38 7.69
C HIS A 378 -16.49 -16.58 8.79
N ARG A 379 -16.15 -17.35 9.83
CA ARG A 379 -17.08 -17.70 10.90
C ARG A 379 -17.29 -16.61 11.95
N TYR A 380 -16.22 -15.94 12.36
CA TYR A 380 -16.20 -15.08 13.56
C TYR A 380 -16.11 -13.59 13.26
N ILE A 381 -15.81 -13.21 12.01
CA ILE A 381 -15.67 -11.81 11.61
C ILE A 381 -16.74 -11.54 10.53
N SER A 382 -17.97 -11.25 10.96
CA SER A 382 -19.13 -11.04 10.08
C SER A 382 -19.15 -9.69 9.37
N GLU A 383 -18.58 -8.65 9.99
CA GLU A 383 -18.63 -7.27 9.50
C GLU A 383 -17.67 -6.97 8.35
N ARG A 384 -16.81 -7.93 7.99
CA ARG A 384 -15.82 -7.82 6.90
C ARG A 384 -15.99 -8.99 5.94
N PHE A 385 -15.52 -8.80 4.71
CA PHE A 385 -15.67 -9.78 3.64
C PHE A 385 -14.33 -10.45 3.31
N LEU A 386 -14.40 -11.69 2.86
CA LEU A 386 -13.28 -12.39 2.24
C LEU A 386 -12.91 -11.75 0.89
N PRO A 387 -11.66 -11.85 0.42
CA PRO A 387 -10.53 -12.47 1.11
C PRO A 387 -9.81 -11.53 2.11
N ASP A 388 -10.16 -10.23 2.14
CA ASP A 388 -9.47 -9.18 2.90
C ASP A 388 -9.23 -9.55 4.37
N LYS A 389 -10.31 -9.89 5.10
CA LYS A 389 -10.20 -10.26 6.53
C LYS A 389 -9.28 -11.45 6.79
N ALA A 390 -9.17 -12.40 5.86
CA ALA A 390 -8.33 -13.57 6.02
C ALA A 390 -6.86 -13.26 5.72
N ILE A 391 -6.62 -12.40 4.72
CA ILE A 391 -5.28 -11.90 4.40
C ILE A 391 -4.73 -11.10 5.58
N ASP A 392 -5.55 -10.22 6.15
CA ASP A 392 -5.20 -9.37 7.29
C ASP A 392 -4.84 -10.19 8.54
N LEU A 393 -5.57 -11.28 8.83
CA LEU A 393 -5.21 -12.21 9.90
C LEU A 393 -3.84 -12.87 9.71
N VAL A 394 -3.52 -13.29 8.47
CA VAL A 394 -2.23 -13.89 8.15
C VAL A 394 -1.11 -12.86 8.29
N ASP A 395 -1.35 -11.63 7.82
CA ASP A 395 -0.40 -10.53 7.89
C ASP A 395 -0.10 -10.12 9.33
N GLU A 396 -1.12 -9.95 10.17
CA GLU A 396 -0.96 -9.60 11.58
C GLU A 396 -0.25 -10.71 12.36
N ALA A 397 -0.61 -11.99 12.13
CA ALA A 397 0.07 -13.11 12.78
C ALA A 397 1.55 -13.22 12.36
N ALA A 398 1.85 -12.97 11.08
CA ALA A 398 3.23 -12.96 10.57
C ALA A 398 4.04 -11.79 11.14
N SER A 399 3.46 -10.59 11.18
CA SER A 399 4.07 -9.38 11.74
C SER A 399 4.36 -9.56 13.24
N ARG A 400 3.42 -10.11 14.00
CA ARG A 400 3.60 -10.40 15.42
C ARG A 400 4.75 -11.38 15.66
N LEU A 401 4.80 -12.48 14.89
CA LEU A 401 5.91 -13.44 14.99
C LEU A 401 7.25 -12.81 14.62
N LYS A 402 7.28 -11.92 13.62
CA LYS A 402 8.48 -11.17 13.24
C LYS A 402 8.99 -10.29 14.39
N ILE A 403 8.11 -9.58 15.08
CA ILE A 403 8.48 -8.79 16.26
C ILE A 403 9.06 -9.69 17.36
N GLU A 404 8.47 -10.86 17.60
CA GLU A 404 8.99 -11.85 18.57
C GLU A 404 10.38 -12.36 18.18
N LEU A 405 10.63 -12.60 16.89
CA LEU A 405 11.93 -13.03 16.36
C LEU A 405 13.03 -11.96 16.48
N ASP A 406 12.67 -10.68 16.34
CA ASP A 406 13.62 -9.59 16.44
C ASP A 406 13.92 -9.20 17.89
N SER A 407 13.02 -9.54 18.81
CA SER A 407 13.11 -9.28 20.24
C SER A 407 13.94 -10.32 20.99
N MET A 408 14.37 -9.95 22.21
CA MET A 408 15.04 -10.89 23.11
C MET A 408 14.01 -11.91 23.64
N PRO A 409 14.31 -13.23 23.59
CA PRO A 409 13.44 -14.25 24.17
C PRO A 409 13.17 -14.00 25.65
N THR A 410 11.94 -14.28 26.09
CA THR A 410 11.51 -14.09 27.49
C THR A 410 12.40 -14.84 28.49
N GLU A 411 12.88 -16.03 28.12
CA GLU A 411 13.80 -16.82 28.94
C GLU A 411 15.12 -16.07 29.22
N ILE A 412 15.62 -15.29 28.27
CA ILE A 412 16.83 -14.47 28.43
C ILE A 412 16.51 -13.18 29.19
N ASP A 413 15.40 -12.51 28.86
CA ASP A 413 14.99 -11.27 29.53
C ASP A 413 14.77 -11.47 31.04
N VAL A 414 14.18 -12.59 31.46
CA VAL A 414 14.02 -12.93 32.88
C VAL A 414 15.37 -13.06 33.58
N ILE A 415 16.32 -13.80 32.99
CA ILE A 415 17.66 -13.98 33.57
C ILE A 415 18.41 -12.64 33.64
N GLU A 416 18.30 -11.79 32.61
CA GLU A 416 18.93 -10.47 32.59
C GLU A 416 18.38 -9.53 33.68
N ARG A 417 17.07 -9.58 33.94
CA ARG A 417 16.45 -8.83 35.03
C ARG A 417 16.94 -9.32 36.40
N GLU A 418 17.07 -10.64 36.59
CA GLU A 418 17.64 -11.23 37.81
C GLU A 418 19.11 -10.81 38.01
N ILE A 419 19.92 -10.86 36.94
CA ILE A 419 21.31 -10.38 36.96
C ILE A 419 21.35 -8.91 37.38
N MET A 420 20.52 -8.06 36.81
CA MET A 420 20.46 -6.64 37.15
C MET A 420 20.12 -6.42 38.63
N GLN A 421 19.11 -7.14 39.15
CA GLN A 421 18.74 -7.08 40.57
C GLN A 421 19.90 -7.50 41.49
N HIS A 422 20.56 -8.61 41.19
CA HIS A 422 21.71 -9.06 41.96
C HIS A 422 22.93 -8.15 41.82
N GLU A 423 23.13 -7.49 40.69
CA GLU A 423 24.18 -6.48 40.55
C GLU A 423 23.94 -5.26 41.42
N MET A 424 22.69 -4.80 41.53
CA MET A 424 22.29 -3.73 42.45
C MET A 424 22.51 -4.14 43.91
N GLU A 425 22.07 -5.35 44.30
CA GLU A 425 22.30 -5.92 45.63
C GLU A 425 23.80 -6.02 45.94
N ARG A 426 24.62 -6.45 44.96
CA ARG A 426 26.08 -6.52 45.10
C ARG A 426 26.69 -5.14 45.38
N GLN A 427 26.23 -4.10 44.69
CA GLN A 427 26.74 -2.73 44.91
C GLN A 427 26.36 -2.17 46.28
N ALA A 428 25.18 -2.53 46.80
CA ALA A 428 24.78 -2.17 48.16
C ALA A 428 25.65 -2.90 49.20
N LEU A 429 25.77 -4.23 49.10
CA LEU A 429 26.53 -5.05 50.04
C LEU A 429 28.03 -4.77 50.05
N LYS A 430 28.61 -4.27 48.96
CA LYS A 430 30.02 -3.84 48.92
C LYS A 430 30.35 -2.70 49.89
N LYS A 431 29.35 -1.92 50.32
CA LYS A 431 29.54 -0.81 51.26
C LYS A 431 29.45 -1.24 52.73
N GLU A 432 28.92 -2.44 52.98
CA GLU A 432 28.71 -2.98 54.32
C GLU A 432 29.97 -3.69 54.85
N LYS A 433 30.17 -3.62 56.18
CA LYS A 433 31.40 -4.13 56.83
C LYS A 433 31.16 -5.34 57.73
N ASP A 434 29.91 -5.66 58.05
CA ASP A 434 29.56 -6.73 58.97
C ASP A 434 29.81 -8.12 58.36
N PRO A 435 30.02 -9.16 59.19
CA PRO A 435 30.33 -10.50 58.71
C PRO A 435 29.22 -11.14 57.87
N ALA A 436 27.95 -10.87 58.16
CA ALA A 436 26.81 -11.47 57.46
C ALA A 436 26.68 -10.92 56.05
N SER A 437 26.83 -9.60 55.86
CA SER A 437 26.85 -8.95 54.54
C SER A 437 28.00 -9.44 53.67
N LYS A 438 29.18 -9.70 54.24
CA LYS A 438 30.31 -10.28 53.50
C LYS A 438 30.04 -11.72 53.04
N GLU A 439 29.39 -12.53 53.87
CA GLU A 439 29.00 -13.90 53.49
C GLU A 439 27.92 -13.89 52.40
N ARG A 440 26.90 -13.02 52.53
CA ARG A 440 25.86 -12.83 51.50
C ARG A 440 26.47 -12.36 50.19
N LEU A 441 27.39 -11.38 50.23
CA LEU A 441 28.11 -10.89 49.05
C LEU A 441 28.83 -12.02 48.31
N LYS A 442 29.51 -12.91 49.05
CA LYS A 442 30.22 -14.06 48.45
C LYS A 442 29.27 -15.06 47.78
N LYS A 443 28.10 -15.33 48.38
CA LYS A 443 27.06 -16.18 47.77
C LYS A 443 26.48 -15.52 46.52
N LEU A 444 26.15 -14.23 46.61
CA LEU A 444 25.60 -13.43 45.52
C LEU A 444 26.56 -13.32 44.32
N GLU A 445 27.86 -13.18 44.56
CA GLU A 445 28.87 -13.19 43.49
C GLU A 445 28.94 -14.53 42.76
N LYS A 446 28.70 -15.64 43.46
CA LYS A 446 28.61 -16.97 42.86
C LYS A 446 27.32 -17.12 42.03
N GLU A 447 26.17 -16.73 42.59
CA GLU A 447 24.86 -16.72 41.89
C GLU A 447 24.93 -15.85 40.62
N LEU A 448 25.54 -14.66 40.70
CA LEU A 448 25.77 -13.79 39.55
C LEU A 448 26.65 -14.43 38.47
N ALA A 449 27.70 -15.15 38.85
CA ALA A 449 28.57 -15.83 37.89
C ALA A 449 27.80 -16.95 37.16
N GLU A 450 27.03 -17.75 37.90
CA GLU A 450 26.20 -18.82 37.34
C GLU A 450 25.11 -18.27 36.40
N LEU A 451 24.43 -17.19 36.78
CA LEU A 451 23.40 -16.53 35.94
C LEU A 451 24.01 -15.90 34.68
N LYS A 452 25.17 -15.24 34.79
CA LYS A 452 25.86 -14.63 33.64
C LYS A 452 26.31 -15.69 32.64
N GLU A 453 26.92 -16.77 33.11
CA GLU A 453 27.34 -17.89 32.23
C GLU A 453 26.14 -18.47 31.49
N ARG A 454 25.01 -18.66 32.19
CA ARG A 454 23.77 -19.15 31.58
C ARG A 454 23.17 -18.16 30.57
N SER A 455 23.15 -16.87 30.89
CA SER A 455 22.68 -15.82 29.98
C SER A 455 23.55 -15.75 28.72
N ASP A 456 24.88 -15.73 28.87
CA ASP A 456 25.81 -15.65 27.74
C ASP A 456 25.68 -16.88 26.83
N ALA A 457 25.50 -18.08 27.40
CA ALA A 457 25.24 -19.29 26.64
C ALA A 457 23.94 -19.19 25.81
N LEU A 458 22.84 -18.75 26.43
CA LEU A 458 21.55 -18.58 25.75
C LEU A 458 21.58 -17.46 24.71
N LYS A 459 22.26 -16.35 24.99
CA LYS A 459 22.46 -15.25 24.03
C LYS A 459 23.27 -15.69 22.82
N ALA A 460 24.32 -16.49 23.02
CA ALA A 460 25.12 -17.04 21.92
C ALA A 460 24.29 -18.00 21.05
N GLU A 461 23.46 -18.87 21.67
CA GLU A 461 22.52 -19.73 20.94
C GLU A 461 21.48 -18.90 20.16
N TRP A 462 20.86 -17.91 20.79
CA TRP A 462 19.91 -17.00 20.16
C TRP A 462 20.51 -16.22 18.98
N GLN A 463 21.71 -15.65 19.14
CA GLN A 463 22.40 -14.92 18.06
C GLN A 463 22.70 -15.84 16.88
N LYS A 464 23.08 -17.09 17.14
CA LYS A 464 23.32 -18.10 16.09
C LYS A 464 22.02 -18.45 15.36
N GLU A 465 20.92 -18.68 16.07
CA GLU A 465 19.61 -18.94 15.47
C GLU A 465 19.13 -17.73 14.63
N LYS A 466 19.23 -16.51 15.17
CA LYS A 466 18.85 -15.28 14.48
C LYS A 466 19.65 -15.03 13.21
N ALA A 467 20.95 -15.31 13.23
CA ALA A 467 21.81 -15.21 12.05
C ALA A 467 21.36 -16.17 10.94
N GLN A 468 21.03 -17.42 11.28
CA GLN A 468 20.54 -18.42 10.32
C GLN A 468 19.20 -18.00 9.69
N ILE A 469 18.28 -17.45 10.49
CA ILE A 469 16.98 -16.94 10.00
C ILE A 469 17.19 -15.79 9.02
N THR A 470 18.05 -14.85 9.38
CA THR A 470 18.34 -13.67 8.55
C THR A 470 18.96 -14.07 7.21
N GLU A 471 19.82 -15.09 7.21
CA GLU A 471 20.40 -15.63 5.97
C GLU A 471 19.34 -16.33 5.10
N GLN A 472 18.43 -17.12 5.69
CA GLN A 472 17.33 -17.74 4.96
C GLN A 472 16.39 -16.70 4.34
N ALA A 473 16.04 -15.63 5.07
CA ALA A 473 15.21 -14.55 4.58
C ALA A 473 15.84 -13.88 3.34
N LYS A 474 17.15 -13.61 3.37
CA LYS A 474 17.89 -13.05 2.22
C LYS A 474 17.87 -13.97 1.00
N LEU A 475 18.01 -15.29 1.21
CA LEU A 475 17.94 -16.26 0.11
C LEU A 475 16.55 -16.31 -0.52
N LYS A 476 15.48 -16.26 0.30
CA LYS A 476 14.10 -16.19 -0.22
C LYS A 476 13.85 -14.90 -1.00
N GLU A 477 14.34 -13.76 -0.51
CA GLU A 477 14.25 -12.48 -1.22
C GLU A 477 14.95 -12.53 -2.58
N GLN A 478 16.17 -13.09 -2.65
CA GLN A 478 16.90 -13.27 -3.91
C GLN A 478 16.14 -14.18 -4.88
N LEU A 479 15.49 -15.22 -4.36
CA LEU A 479 14.71 -16.17 -5.14
C LEU A 479 13.45 -15.52 -5.74
N ASP A 480 12.73 -14.68 -4.97
CA ASP A 480 11.60 -13.89 -5.48
C ASP A 480 12.04 -12.87 -6.56
N GLN A 481 13.19 -12.21 -6.34
CA GLN A 481 13.78 -11.31 -7.34
C GLN A 481 14.13 -12.05 -8.65
N LEU A 482 14.73 -13.24 -8.55
CA LEU A 482 15.04 -14.07 -9.72
C LEU A 482 13.79 -14.57 -10.43
N ARG A 483 12.72 -14.92 -9.71
CA ARG A 483 11.44 -15.31 -10.32
C ARG A 483 10.80 -14.15 -11.07
N THR A 484 10.84 -12.95 -10.49
CA THR A 484 10.40 -11.73 -11.18
C THR A 484 11.25 -11.45 -12.43
N GLU A 485 12.57 -11.65 -12.35
CA GLU A 485 13.47 -11.48 -13.48
C GLU A 485 13.24 -12.54 -14.57
N LEU A 486 12.96 -13.79 -14.19
CA LEU A 486 12.58 -14.87 -15.10
C LEU A 486 11.33 -14.51 -15.90
N GLU A 487 10.27 -14.08 -15.23
CA GLU A 487 9.03 -13.64 -15.91
C GLU A 487 9.30 -12.46 -16.86
N ARG A 488 10.19 -11.54 -16.50
CA ARG A 488 10.58 -10.43 -17.40
C ARG A 488 11.38 -10.92 -18.61
N ALA A 489 12.35 -11.82 -18.42
CA ALA A 489 13.18 -12.37 -19.48
C ALA A 489 12.34 -13.18 -20.48
N GLN A 490 11.44 -14.03 -19.99
CA GLN A 490 10.50 -14.80 -20.82
C GLN A 490 9.62 -13.88 -21.67
N ARG A 491 9.08 -12.81 -21.07
CA ARG A 491 8.26 -11.82 -21.80
C ARG A 491 9.03 -11.06 -22.88
N ARG A 492 10.31 -10.76 -22.66
CA ARG A 492 11.16 -10.08 -23.64
C ARG A 492 11.70 -11.00 -24.74
N GLY A 493 11.43 -12.31 -24.67
CA GLY A 493 12.03 -13.29 -25.56
C GLY A 493 13.52 -13.53 -25.32
N GLU A 494 14.05 -13.12 -24.16
CA GLU A 494 15.44 -13.35 -23.75
C GLU A 494 15.61 -14.80 -23.26
N LEU A 495 15.40 -15.78 -24.14
CA LEU A 495 15.32 -17.21 -23.80
C LEU A 495 16.61 -17.75 -23.14
N GLY A 496 17.78 -17.24 -23.55
CA GLY A 496 19.06 -17.62 -22.94
C GLY A 496 19.14 -17.23 -21.46
N LYS A 497 18.78 -15.98 -21.15
CA LYS A 497 18.75 -15.47 -19.76
C LYS A 497 17.68 -16.18 -18.93
N ALA A 498 16.50 -16.40 -19.52
CA ALA A 498 15.43 -17.16 -18.86
C ALA A 498 15.88 -18.59 -18.51
N SER A 499 16.58 -19.27 -19.43
CA SER A 499 17.12 -20.61 -19.18
C SER A 499 18.19 -20.63 -18.09
N GLU A 500 19.11 -19.65 -18.07
CA GLU A 500 20.14 -19.52 -17.02
C GLU A 500 19.50 -19.35 -15.63
N ILE A 501 18.46 -18.50 -15.55
CA ILE A 501 17.76 -18.25 -14.28
C ILE A 501 16.97 -19.50 -13.86
N GLN A 502 16.17 -20.07 -14.76
CA GLN A 502 15.25 -21.17 -14.47
C GLN A 502 15.96 -22.48 -14.14
N TYR A 503 17.04 -22.82 -14.85
CA TYR A 503 17.74 -24.10 -14.69
C TYR A 503 19.09 -24.01 -13.98
N GLY A 504 19.61 -22.80 -13.75
CA GLY A 504 20.85 -22.56 -13.00
C GLY A 504 20.59 -21.92 -11.65
N ARG A 505 20.35 -20.60 -11.65
CA ARG A 505 20.36 -19.79 -10.42
C ARG A 505 19.23 -20.14 -9.44
N ILE A 506 18.00 -20.33 -9.91
CA ILE A 506 16.86 -20.68 -9.04
C ILE A 506 17.10 -22.04 -8.36
N PRO A 507 17.40 -23.14 -9.10
CA PRO A 507 17.69 -24.43 -8.48
C PRO A 507 18.86 -24.41 -7.49
N GLU A 508 19.91 -23.61 -7.76
CA GLU A 508 21.03 -23.45 -6.82
C GLU A 508 20.60 -22.81 -5.50
N LEU A 509 19.79 -21.75 -5.53
CA LEU A 509 19.26 -21.11 -4.33
C LEU A 509 18.27 -22.02 -3.60
N GLU A 510 17.38 -22.71 -4.33
CA GLU A 510 16.44 -23.68 -3.74
C GLU A 510 17.18 -24.81 -3.03
N LYS A 511 18.26 -25.33 -3.62
CA LYS A 511 19.11 -26.35 -2.99
C LYS A 511 19.82 -25.83 -1.75
N LYS A 512 20.34 -24.60 -1.78
CA LYS A 512 20.94 -23.96 -0.59
C LYS A 512 19.92 -23.81 0.54
N LEU A 513 18.73 -23.32 0.21
CA LEU A 513 17.63 -23.15 1.17
C LEU A 513 17.21 -24.49 1.79
N ALA A 514 17.02 -25.51 0.95
CA ALA A 514 16.68 -26.87 1.41
C ALA A 514 17.75 -27.47 2.33
N ASN A 515 19.04 -27.29 2.02
CA ASN A 515 20.14 -27.75 2.87
C ASN A 515 20.15 -27.03 4.23
N MET A 516 19.87 -25.72 4.26
CA MET A 516 19.78 -24.94 5.50
C MET A 516 18.57 -25.38 6.34
N GLU A 517 17.42 -25.61 5.71
CA GLU A 517 16.22 -26.11 6.37
C GLU A 517 16.43 -27.52 6.94
N GLU A 518 17.07 -28.41 6.21
CA GLU A 518 17.38 -29.77 6.65
C GLU A 518 18.36 -29.76 7.83
N SER A 519 19.40 -28.92 7.75
CA SER A 519 20.36 -28.73 8.85
C SER A 519 19.68 -28.19 10.10
N ALA A 520 18.76 -27.23 9.92
CA ALA A 520 17.95 -26.70 11.02
C ALA A 520 17.05 -27.78 11.62
N ARG A 521 16.39 -28.62 10.81
CA ARG A 521 15.52 -29.71 11.29
C ARG A 521 16.30 -30.80 12.03
N LYS A 522 17.47 -31.21 11.54
CA LYS A 522 18.33 -32.19 12.21
C LYS A 522 18.80 -31.71 13.59
N ASN A 523 19.11 -30.43 13.72
CA ASN A 523 19.47 -29.82 15.00
C ASN A 523 18.28 -29.73 15.98
N ALA A 524 17.04 -29.69 15.49
CA ALA A 524 15.83 -29.68 16.33
C ALA A 524 15.44 -31.08 16.85
N GLY A 525 15.81 -32.16 16.16
CA GLY A 525 15.56 -33.54 16.58
C GLY A 525 16.47 -34.04 17.70
N ALA A 526 17.60 -33.34 17.95
CA ALA A 526 18.57 -33.69 18.97
C ALA A 526 18.36 -32.86 20.26
N THR A 527 17.29 -33.17 21.01
CA THR A 527 17.07 -32.80 22.44
C THR A 527 17.14 -31.30 22.84
N ARG A 528 17.47 -30.38 21.93
CA ARG A 528 17.57 -28.93 22.18
C ARG A 528 16.30 -28.23 21.72
N ARG A 529 15.60 -27.63 22.68
CA ARG A 529 14.45 -26.75 22.45
C ARG A 529 14.96 -25.50 21.71
N ARG A 530 14.38 -25.16 20.55
CA ARG A 530 14.72 -23.91 19.84
C ARG A 530 14.25 -22.72 20.65
N LEU A 531 15.05 -21.66 20.69
CA LEU A 531 14.68 -20.40 21.35
C LEU A 531 13.75 -19.56 20.47
N LEU A 532 13.86 -19.70 19.14
CA LEU A 532 13.05 -18.95 18.18
C LEU A 532 12.09 -19.84 17.37
N ARG A 533 10.80 -19.50 17.40
CA ARG A 533 9.77 -20.07 16.52
C ARG A 533 9.66 -19.22 15.26
N GLN A 534 9.70 -19.86 14.08
CA GLN A 534 9.67 -19.18 12.77
C GLN A 534 8.41 -19.48 11.97
N GLU A 535 7.54 -20.33 12.49
CA GLU A 535 6.34 -20.80 11.80
C GLU A 535 5.10 -20.14 12.42
N VAL A 536 4.29 -19.52 11.56
CA VAL A 536 2.93 -19.08 11.86
C VAL A 536 2.02 -20.31 11.79
N THR A 537 1.33 -20.56 12.89
CA THR A 537 0.48 -21.73 13.13
C THR A 537 -0.98 -21.33 13.26
N GLU A 538 -1.88 -22.32 13.30
CA GLU A 538 -3.31 -22.11 13.58
C GLU A 538 -3.53 -21.41 14.94
N GLU A 539 -2.70 -21.67 15.94
CA GLU A 539 -2.78 -21.02 17.25
C GLU A 539 -2.53 -19.51 17.15
N ASP A 540 -1.62 -19.09 16.28
CA ASP A 540 -1.31 -17.66 16.11
C ASP A 540 -2.46 -16.92 15.45
N ILE A 541 -3.08 -17.54 14.45
CA ILE A 541 -4.29 -17.02 13.83
C ILE A 541 -5.43 -16.94 14.86
N ALA A 542 -5.63 -18.00 15.66
CA ALA A 542 -6.66 -18.01 16.70
C ALA A 542 -6.40 -16.94 17.77
N GLN A 543 -5.14 -16.64 18.11
CA GLN A 543 -4.80 -15.55 19.03
C GLN A 543 -5.15 -14.18 18.45
N VAL A 544 -4.91 -13.93 17.16
CA VAL A 544 -5.30 -12.68 16.50
C VAL A 544 -6.84 -12.55 16.46
N VAL A 545 -7.54 -13.60 16.04
CA VAL A 545 -9.01 -13.63 16.04
C VAL A 545 -9.57 -13.41 17.44
N SER A 546 -8.97 -14.03 18.46
CA SER A 546 -9.33 -13.83 19.87
C SER A 546 -9.18 -12.38 20.30
N SER A 547 -8.09 -11.72 19.90
CA SER A 547 -7.86 -10.30 20.18
C SER A 547 -8.90 -9.39 19.51
N TRP A 548 -9.32 -9.70 18.28
CA TRP A 548 -10.28 -8.89 17.53
C TRP A 548 -11.72 -9.07 18.02
N THR A 549 -12.08 -10.30 18.40
CA THR A 549 -13.47 -10.68 18.72
C THR A 549 -13.75 -10.79 20.22
N GLY A 550 -12.71 -10.89 21.05
CA GLY A 550 -12.83 -11.19 22.48
C GLY A 550 -13.13 -12.66 22.80
N ILE A 551 -13.29 -13.53 21.79
CA ILE A 551 -13.58 -14.96 21.98
C ILE A 551 -12.31 -15.68 22.46
N PRO A 552 -12.33 -16.43 23.58
CA PRO A 552 -11.15 -17.14 24.07
C PRO A 552 -10.59 -18.14 23.04
N VAL A 553 -9.25 -18.21 22.90
CA VAL A 553 -8.54 -19.12 21.98
C VAL A 553 -8.99 -20.58 22.14
N SER A 554 -9.23 -21.02 23.38
CA SER A 554 -9.71 -22.38 23.67
C SER A 554 -11.05 -22.72 23.03
N ARG A 555 -11.93 -21.72 22.84
CA ARG A 555 -13.21 -21.89 22.14
C ARG A 555 -13.04 -21.89 20.62
N LEU A 556 -12.08 -21.12 20.09
CA LEU A 556 -11.78 -21.03 18.66
C LEU A 556 -11.14 -22.32 18.12
N GLN A 557 -10.32 -22.99 18.94
CA GLN A 557 -9.65 -24.24 18.59
C GLN A 557 -10.54 -25.49 18.74
N GLU A 558 -11.73 -25.38 19.34
CA GLU A 558 -12.64 -26.53 19.44
C GLU A 558 -13.26 -26.82 18.07
N GLY A 559 -12.82 -27.93 17.45
CA GLY A 559 -13.32 -28.35 16.14
C GLY A 559 -14.85 -28.47 16.11
N GLU A 560 -15.47 -28.01 15.02
CA GLU A 560 -16.93 -27.87 14.90
C GLU A 560 -17.68 -29.18 15.25
N ARG A 561 -17.12 -30.33 14.85
CA ARG A 561 -17.67 -31.65 15.19
C ARG A 561 -17.67 -31.93 16.69
N ALA A 562 -16.57 -31.62 17.39
CA ALA A 562 -16.45 -31.82 18.83
C ALA A 562 -17.41 -30.91 19.59
N LYS A 563 -17.48 -29.63 19.17
CA LYS A 563 -18.44 -28.66 19.70
C LYS A 563 -19.87 -29.17 19.56
N LEU A 564 -20.29 -29.54 18.35
CA LEU A 564 -21.65 -30.03 18.05
C LEU A 564 -22.06 -31.31 18.81
N LEU A 565 -21.11 -32.18 19.14
CA LEU A 565 -21.39 -33.37 19.96
C LEU A 565 -21.81 -32.99 21.39
N ARG A 566 -21.27 -31.89 21.93
CA ARG A 566 -21.56 -31.35 23.26
C ARG A 566 -22.67 -30.29 23.29
N LEU A 567 -23.39 -30.11 22.17
CA LEU A 567 -24.44 -29.09 22.05
C LEU A 567 -25.55 -29.24 23.10
N GLU A 568 -26.02 -30.46 23.35
CA GLU A 568 -27.06 -30.72 24.35
C GLU A 568 -26.56 -30.37 25.77
N GLU A 569 -25.34 -30.77 26.10
CA GLU A 569 -24.70 -30.46 27.39
C GLU A 569 -24.57 -28.95 27.61
N HIS A 570 -24.14 -28.20 26.58
CA HIS A 570 -24.02 -26.74 26.65
C HIS A 570 -25.39 -26.07 26.85
N LEU A 571 -26.41 -26.48 26.09
CA LEU A 571 -27.75 -25.91 26.26
C LEU A 571 -28.30 -26.17 27.66
N HIS A 572 -28.02 -27.35 28.24
CA HIS A 572 -28.42 -27.68 29.61
C HIS A 572 -27.73 -26.85 30.70
N GLN A 573 -26.60 -26.20 30.44
CA GLN A 573 -25.96 -25.32 31.42
C GLN A 573 -26.80 -24.08 31.73
N ARG A 574 -27.60 -23.62 30.75
CA ARG A 574 -28.50 -22.45 30.90
C ARG A 574 -29.97 -22.83 30.98
N VAL A 575 -30.39 -23.88 30.26
CA VAL A 575 -31.79 -24.32 30.19
C VAL A 575 -32.00 -25.55 31.06
N ILE A 576 -32.69 -25.35 32.18
CA ILE A 576 -33.02 -26.42 33.12
C ILE A 576 -34.24 -27.20 32.62
N GLY A 577 -34.09 -28.53 32.50
CA GLY A 577 -35.12 -29.41 31.94
C GLY A 577 -35.28 -29.24 30.42
N GLN A 578 -36.51 -29.37 29.91
CA GLN A 578 -36.83 -29.24 28.47
C GLN A 578 -36.05 -30.21 27.56
N ASP A 579 -35.70 -31.40 28.05
CA ASP A 579 -34.80 -32.36 27.37
C ASP A 579 -35.26 -32.68 25.94
N ALA A 580 -36.58 -32.84 25.74
CA ALA A 580 -37.15 -33.11 24.43
C ALA A 580 -36.94 -31.96 23.44
N ALA A 581 -37.08 -30.71 23.90
CA ALA A 581 -36.87 -29.53 23.06
C ALA A 581 -35.39 -29.33 22.71
N ILE A 582 -34.51 -29.46 23.71
CA ILE A 582 -33.05 -29.37 23.53
C ILE A 582 -32.57 -30.43 22.54
N LYS A 583 -32.99 -31.69 22.72
CA LYS A 583 -32.63 -32.79 21.82
C LYS A 583 -33.16 -32.58 20.40
N ALA A 584 -34.37 -32.05 20.24
CA ALA A 584 -34.94 -31.75 18.92
C ALA A 584 -34.15 -30.65 18.19
N VAL A 585 -33.82 -29.57 18.90
CA VAL A 585 -32.99 -28.47 18.38
C VAL A 585 -31.59 -28.97 18.02
N ALA A 586 -30.93 -29.70 18.93
CA ALA A 586 -29.58 -30.19 18.72
C ALA A 586 -29.48 -31.14 17.52
N ASN A 587 -30.46 -32.03 17.34
CA ASN A 587 -30.51 -32.93 16.18
C ASN A 587 -30.73 -32.20 14.86
N ALA A 588 -31.58 -31.17 14.83
CA ALA A 588 -31.77 -30.37 13.62
C ALA A 588 -30.50 -29.61 13.24
N VAL A 589 -29.85 -28.95 14.21
CA VAL A 589 -28.57 -28.26 14.01
C VAL A 589 -27.50 -29.22 13.50
N ARG A 590 -27.34 -30.40 14.11
CA ARG A 590 -26.37 -31.41 13.67
C ARG A 590 -26.64 -31.90 12.24
N ARG A 591 -27.91 -32.10 11.86
CA ARG A 591 -28.28 -32.50 10.49
C ARG A 591 -27.94 -31.41 9.46
N ALA A 592 -28.23 -30.16 9.77
CA ALA A 592 -27.89 -29.04 8.90
C ALA A 592 -26.38 -28.90 8.71
N ARG A 593 -25.60 -28.98 9.80
CA ARG A 593 -24.14 -28.91 9.76
C ARG A 593 -23.47 -30.12 9.09
N ALA A 594 -24.14 -31.27 9.08
CA ALA A 594 -23.70 -32.45 8.33
C ALA A 594 -24.01 -32.37 6.82
N GLY A 595 -24.62 -31.28 6.33
CA GLY A 595 -25.01 -31.15 4.93
C GLY A 595 -26.14 -32.09 4.49
N LEU A 596 -26.87 -32.67 5.44
CA LEU A 596 -27.99 -33.60 5.17
C LEU A 596 -29.31 -32.88 4.92
N GLN A 597 -29.30 -31.54 4.90
CA GLN A 597 -30.46 -30.68 4.68
C GLN A 597 -30.30 -29.89 3.37
N ASP A 598 -31.42 -29.52 2.76
CA ASP A 598 -31.47 -28.61 1.61
C ASP A 598 -30.73 -27.28 1.92
N PRO A 599 -29.70 -26.90 1.14
CA PRO A 599 -28.96 -25.66 1.31
C PRO A 599 -29.81 -24.38 1.23
N ASN A 600 -30.96 -24.43 0.55
CA ASN A 600 -31.86 -23.28 0.39
C ASN A 600 -32.82 -23.09 1.59
N ARG A 601 -32.64 -23.84 2.68
CA ARG A 601 -33.49 -23.75 3.89
C ARG A 601 -32.66 -23.33 5.12
N PRO A 602 -33.26 -22.63 6.09
CA PRO A 602 -32.57 -22.27 7.34
C PRO A 602 -32.02 -23.50 8.09
N ILE A 603 -30.92 -23.32 8.83
CA ILE A 603 -30.25 -24.37 9.65
C ILE A 603 -31.26 -25.12 10.53
N GLY A 604 -32.27 -24.42 11.05
CA GLY A 604 -33.39 -25.03 11.74
C GLY A 604 -34.58 -24.07 11.79
N SER A 605 -35.78 -24.63 11.74
CA SER A 605 -37.03 -23.90 11.97
C SER A 605 -37.82 -24.62 13.03
N PHE A 606 -38.14 -23.92 14.11
CA PHE A 606 -38.75 -24.51 15.30
C PHE A 606 -39.96 -23.68 15.73
N ILE A 607 -40.99 -24.36 16.26
CA ILE A 607 -42.13 -23.73 16.92
C ILE A 607 -42.12 -24.22 18.36
N PHE A 608 -41.79 -23.35 19.31
CA PHE A 608 -41.75 -23.71 20.73
C PHE A 608 -43.15 -23.57 21.38
N LEU A 609 -43.82 -24.71 21.52
CA LEU A 609 -45.12 -24.84 22.16
C LEU A 609 -44.97 -25.12 23.67
N GLY A 610 -45.73 -24.41 24.51
CA GLY A 610 -45.66 -24.56 25.97
C GLY A 610 -46.09 -23.30 26.73
N PRO A 611 -46.14 -23.34 28.07
CA PRO A 611 -46.48 -22.19 28.91
C PRO A 611 -45.45 -21.05 28.80
N THR A 612 -45.80 -19.86 29.27
CA THR A 612 -44.85 -18.74 29.39
C THR A 612 -43.88 -18.98 30.55
N GLY A 613 -42.67 -18.41 30.46
CA GLY A 613 -41.66 -18.51 31.53
C GLY A 613 -40.91 -19.84 31.65
N VAL A 614 -41.20 -20.84 30.80
CA VAL A 614 -40.58 -22.19 30.88
C VAL A 614 -39.22 -22.31 30.19
N GLY A 615 -38.60 -21.19 29.79
CA GLY A 615 -37.28 -21.19 29.15
C GLY A 615 -37.26 -21.18 27.62
N LYS A 616 -38.37 -20.90 26.93
CA LYS A 616 -38.41 -20.83 25.45
C LYS A 616 -37.43 -19.80 24.87
N THR A 617 -37.46 -18.58 25.40
CA THR A 617 -36.56 -17.49 24.98
C THR A 617 -35.13 -17.78 25.39
N GLU A 618 -34.94 -18.41 26.56
CA GLU A 618 -33.63 -18.77 27.07
C GLU A 618 -32.95 -19.83 26.20
N LEU A 619 -33.71 -20.81 25.70
CA LEU A 619 -33.22 -21.79 24.73
C LEU A 619 -32.75 -21.12 23.43
N SER A 620 -33.46 -20.11 22.94
CA SER A 620 -33.02 -19.34 21.76
C SER A 620 -31.74 -18.56 22.02
N ARG A 621 -31.60 -17.93 23.21
CA ARG A 621 -30.39 -17.20 23.63
C ARG A 621 -29.19 -18.13 23.78
N ALA A 622 -29.35 -19.24 24.50
CA ALA A 622 -28.31 -20.26 24.67
C ALA A 622 -27.90 -20.87 23.32
N LEU A 623 -28.84 -21.04 22.39
CA LEU A 623 -28.54 -21.51 21.04
C LEU A 623 -27.77 -20.46 20.22
N ALA A 624 -28.12 -19.17 20.34
CA ALA A 624 -27.39 -18.09 19.68
C ALA A 624 -25.94 -18.02 20.19
N GLU A 625 -25.76 -18.03 21.51
CA GLU A 625 -24.43 -18.08 22.14
C GLU A 625 -23.64 -19.31 21.69
N PHE A 626 -24.25 -20.50 21.63
CA PHE A 626 -23.52 -21.69 21.21
C PHE A 626 -23.12 -21.68 19.74
N LEU A 627 -24.03 -21.28 18.84
CA LEU A 627 -23.81 -21.33 17.39
C LEU A 627 -22.91 -20.22 16.88
N PHE A 628 -23.06 -19.02 17.46
CA PHE A 628 -22.43 -17.80 16.98
C PHE A 628 -21.44 -17.20 17.99
N ASP A 629 -21.24 -17.86 19.14
CA ASP A 629 -20.35 -17.41 20.22
C ASP A 629 -20.72 -16.02 20.78
N ASP A 630 -21.95 -15.55 20.53
CA ASP A 630 -22.54 -14.29 20.99
C ASP A 630 -24.06 -14.44 21.25
N GLU A 631 -24.51 -14.11 22.47
CA GLU A 631 -25.95 -14.09 22.81
C GLU A 631 -26.70 -12.96 22.07
N ASN A 632 -26.01 -11.87 21.74
CA ASN A 632 -26.60 -10.73 21.04
C ASN A 632 -26.82 -10.99 19.55
N ALA A 633 -26.30 -12.10 19.01
CA ALA A 633 -26.64 -12.58 17.68
C ALA A 633 -28.12 -13.00 17.56
N MET A 634 -28.90 -12.99 18.65
CA MET A 634 -30.34 -13.21 18.63
C MET A 634 -31.11 -11.97 18.16
N ILE A 635 -31.69 -12.05 16.96
CA ILE A 635 -32.65 -11.05 16.47
C ILE A 635 -34.04 -11.39 17.02
N ARG A 636 -34.59 -10.53 17.88
CA ARG A 636 -35.95 -10.67 18.42
C ARG A 636 -36.94 -9.81 17.63
N ILE A 637 -37.99 -10.44 17.12
CA ILE A 637 -39.14 -9.78 16.50
C ILE A 637 -40.34 -10.02 17.41
N ASP A 638 -40.92 -8.96 17.97
CA ASP A 638 -42.20 -9.03 18.67
C ASP A 638 -43.30 -9.01 17.61
N MET A 639 -43.97 -10.16 17.45
CA MET A 639 -45.06 -10.41 16.48
C MET A 639 -46.39 -10.05 17.11
#